data_AF-A0A1Y2HSM3-F1
#
_entry.id   AF-A0A1Y2HSM3-F1
#
_cell.length_a   1.000
_cell.length_b   1.000
_cell.length_c   1.000
_cell.angle_alpha   90.00
_cell.angle_beta   90.00
_cell.angle_gamma   90.00
#
_symmetry.space_group_name_H-M   'P 1'
#
loop_
_entity.id
_entity.type
_entity.pdbx_description
1 polymer ?
#
loop_
_entity_poly.entity_id
_entity_poly.type
_entity_poly.pdbx_seq_one_letter_code
_entity_poly.pdbx_strand_id
1 'polypeptide(L)'
;MQMNPTDAPADQSGHAGRQLPLPAEIIAMSEGETACRFCGVSYLLLSRMEALQREFATLEKELEARKQYAEERPGLLERVRMAEEQSQGFRASLEEQHGLNQLLQESTAQWKLKYQLSERRLDQTTQDLQAMSSRLLRSQALIRKSSGTIRVLKQEVDGLKRETVSSLRLLRTSVKESLIHVQTHANVLVEAQIADRVRESNLKLSQEFEEQNTVLRSQVDDLALQVAQSQHNVRQMTEAKNKADAELSVERQRVADMESTAAQYSAKLNEERQALQISTDAWKAKEASLTATLQAVHRELDSSLENARKIASQLDAERQLRTEVERALADARAAQTSSQASREKLIDDLRIKHVALEQRIRQMEAERADTVAAHQNRLVQLQASFQEKLVAAQNQREQECKQESAVVVGALEKDLAATRAALKQIQEAEQAAKEQVRKLQNEMDAIKDRAAEGMENVKRLHDRSRVLEQEKRSALAALDELKRRHNAATEQHIMELEQCKLRISELELERNKVLREVQSKQASQLQWTETKRQLEEEIVALKETVRDECEERLKLIEQLNAFRSGASSVAGSTASLNRGGAVSPRTDTPSRAAAVASPGNNRPSDGVAGGFEAYFESKLEKASAKKSRKIRALGR
;
A
#
# COMPACT_ATOMS: atom_id res chain seq x y z
N MET A 1 19.19 46.16 12.52
CA MET A 1 19.55 47.18 13.51
C MET A 1 20.97 47.67 13.23
N GLN A 2 21.10 48.87 12.68
CA GLN A 2 22.33 49.66 12.72
C GLN A 2 21.87 51.06 13.14
N MET A 3 22.30 51.53 14.30
CA MET A 3 21.99 52.89 14.76
C MET A 3 23.17 53.79 14.40
N ASN A 4 22.90 54.82 13.60
CA ASN A 4 23.87 55.88 13.30
C ASN A 4 24.08 56.75 14.55
N PRO A 5 25.33 56.96 15.02
CA PRO A 5 25.60 57.75 16.21
C PRO A 5 26.22 59.11 15.86
N THR A 6 25.45 60.01 15.26
CA THR A 6 25.83 61.42 15.07
C THR A 6 24.59 62.31 15.00
N ASP A 7 24.37 63.11 16.03
CA ASP A 7 23.90 64.50 15.96
C ASP A 7 23.90 65.07 17.39
N ALA A 8 25.07 65.56 17.81
CA ALA A 8 25.20 66.35 19.03
C ALA A 8 24.94 67.84 18.69
N PRO A 9 24.18 68.58 19.52
CA PRO A 9 23.89 69.97 19.23
C PRO A 9 25.16 70.83 19.32
N ALA A 10 25.34 71.74 18.36
CA ALA A 10 26.45 72.67 18.36
C ALA A 10 26.27 73.73 19.47
N ASP A 11 27.06 73.60 20.53
CA ASP A 11 27.12 74.55 21.64
C ASP A 11 27.75 75.88 21.16
N GLN A 12 26.89 76.87 20.88
CA GLN A 12 27.30 78.23 20.55
C GLN A 12 27.47 79.05 21.85
N SER A 13 28.56 78.83 22.57
CA SER A 13 28.90 79.63 23.74
C SER A 13 30.32 80.20 23.72
N GLY A 14 30.42 81.53 23.78
CA GLY A 14 31.57 82.25 24.32
C GLY A 14 32.65 82.70 23.33
N HIS A 15 32.62 83.98 22.95
CA HIS A 15 33.84 84.71 22.58
C HIS A 15 34.77 84.85 23.80
N ALA A 16 35.62 83.84 24.04
CA ALA A 16 36.73 83.95 24.98
C ALA A 16 37.86 84.77 24.34
N GLY A 17 37.97 86.06 24.70
CA GLY A 17 39.07 86.91 24.26
C GLY A 17 40.41 86.37 24.76
N ARG A 18 41.32 86.04 23.83
CA ARG A 18 42.69 85.62 24.14
C ARG A 18 43.47 86.79 24.76
N GLN A 19 43.54 86.86 26.08
CA GLN A 19 44.59 87.61 26.77
C GLN A 19 45.92 86.85 26.56
N LEU A 20 46.91 87.51 25.96
CA LEU A 20 48.29 86.99 25.98
C LEU A 20 48.82 87.04 27.42
N PRO A 21 49.68 86.08 27.84
CA PRO A 21 50.34 86.14 29.13
C PRO A 21 51.19 87.42 29.24
N LEU A 22 51.21 88.02 30.44
CA LEU A 22 52.04 89.19 30.72
C LEU A 22 53.53 88.87 30.54
N PRO A 23 54.35 89.84 30.07
CA PRO A 23 55.80 89.66 29.94
C PRO A 23 56.46 89.21 31.25
N ALA A 24 57.47 88.36 31.13
CA ALA A 24 58.13 87.71 32.26
C ALA A 24 58.77 88.71 33.24
N GLU A 25 59.19 89.88 32.75
CA GLU A 25 59.75 90.96 33.57
C GLU A 25 58.74 91.47 34.60
N ILE A 26 57.46 91.64 34.22
CA ILE A 26 56.41 92.18 35.11
C ILE A 26 56.04 91.16 36.20
N ILE A 27 56.09 89.86 35.88
CA ILE A 27 55.81 88.77 36.81
C ILE A 27 56.93 88.62 37.87
N ALA A 28 58.16 89.03 37.54
CA ALA A 28 59.32 88.96 38.42
C ALA A 28 59.52 90.19 39.32
N MET A 29 58.75 91.27 39.14
CA MET A 29 58.83 92.48 39.97
C MET A 29 58.31 92.24 41.39
N SER A 30 58.91 92.92 42.37
CA SER A 30 58.45 92.82 43.77
C SER A 30 57.12 93.55 43.99
N GLU A 31 56.34 93.11 44.99
CA GLU A 31 55.00 93.66 45.26
C GLU A 31 55.01 95.19 45.53
N GLY A 32 56.11 95.72 46.06
CA GLY A 32 56.31 97.15 46.29
C GLY A 32 56.61 97.98 45.05
N GLU A 33 57.02 97.37 43.94
CA GLU A 33 57.37 98.05 42.68
C GLU A 33 56.20 98.08 41.68
N THR A 34 55.25 97.14 41.80
CA THR A 34 54.05 97.05 40.96
C THR A 34 52.83 97.76 41.54
N ALA A 35 52.95 98.28 42.77
CA ALA A 35 51.95 99.12 43.44
C ALA A 35 51.89 100.53 42.83
N CYS A 36 50.69 100.99 42.46
CA CYS A 36 50.50 102.36 42.00
C CYS A 36 50.83 103.36 43.12
N ARG A 37 51.82 104.24 42.90
CA ARG A 37 52.28 105.24 43.89
C ARG A 37 51.20 106.18 44.45
N PHE A 38 50.06 106.31 43.79
CA PHE A 38 48.95 107.16 44.23
C PHE A 38 47.82 106.44 44.97
N CYS A 39 47.67 105.11 44.84
CA CYS A 39 46.58 104.37 45.48
C CYS A 39 46.98 103.05 46.15
N GLY A 40 48.26 102.64 46.09
CA GLY A 40 48.80 101.47 46.77
C GLY A 40 48.38 100.10 46.19
N VAL A 41 47.46 100.06 45.24
CA VAL A 41 47.00 98.79 44.63
C VAL A 41 48.04 98.31 43.61
N SER A 42 48.48 97.05 43.76
CA SER A 42 49.35 96.39 42.78
C SER A 42 48.55 95.87 41.58
N TYR A 43 49.01 96.19 40.37
CA TYR A 43 48.40 95.69 39.13
C TYR A 43 48.48 94.16 39.01
N LEU A 44 49.48 93.53 39.63
CA LEU A 44 49.58 92.06 39.71
C LEU A 44 48.46 91.47 40.59
N LEU A 45 48.15 92.13 41.73
CA LEU A 45 47.03 91.72 42.58
C LEU A 45 45.69 91.83 41.85
N LEU A 46 45.47 92.93 41.11
CA LEU A 46 44.24 93.12 40.33
C LEU A 46 44.10 92.06 39.24
N SER A 47 45.16 91.84 38.44
CA SER A 47 45.19 90.79 37.41
C SER A 47 44.94 89.38 37.98
N ARG A 48 45.54 89.07 39.15
CA ARG A 48 45.33 87.78 39.82
C ARG A 48 43.93 87.65 40.41
N MET A 49 43.35 88.72 40.95
CA MET A 49 41.95 88.75 41.38
C MET A 49 41.00 88.51 40.20
N GLU A 50 41.21 89.16 39.06
CA GLU A 50 40.38 88.96 37.86
C GLU A 50 40.50 87.54 37.29
N ALA A 51 41.70 86.93 37.36
CA ALA A 51 41.91 85.55 36.96
C ALA A 51 41.16 84.58 37.91
N LEU A 52 41.30 84.78 39.22
CA LEU A 52 40.58 84.00 40.24
C LEU A 52 39.06 84.18 40.12
N GLN A 53 38.56 85.39 39.87
CA GLN A 53 37.13 85.64 39.63
C GLN A 53 36.62 84.89 38.39
N ARG A 54 37.42 84.80 37.33
CA ARG A 54 37.08 83.99 36.14
C ARG A 54 37.10 82.49 36.42
N GLU A 55 38.07 82.00 37.20
CA GLU A 55 38.11 80.60 37.66
C GLU A 55 36.91 80.28 38.55
N PHE A 56 36.57 81.13 39.53
CA PHE A 56 35.38 81.00 40.36
C PHE A 56 34.10 80.99 39.53
N ALA A 57 33.90 81.94 38.60
CA ALA A 57 32.73 81.97 37.74
C ALA A 57 32.64 80.75 36.79
N THR A 58 33.77 80.12 36.48
CA THR A 58 33.79 78.86 35.69
C THR A 58 33.42 77.67 36.56
N LEU A 59 33.99 77.59 37.77
CA LEU A 59 33.68 76.57 38.76
C LEU A 59 32.22 76.64 39.22
N GLU A 60 31.66 77.83 39.40
CA GLU A 60 30.23 78.03 39.71
C GLU A 60 29.33 77.48 38.60
N LYS A 61 29.66 77.74 37.32
CA LYS A 61 28.94 77.16 36.17
C LYS A 61 29.05 75.63 36.12
N GLU A 62 30.25 75.07 36.36
CA GLU A 62 30.41 73.62 36.44
C GLU A 62 29.63 73.01 37.60
N LEU A 63 29.61 73.67 38.76
CA LEU A 63 28.90 73.21 39.95
C LEU A 63 27.39 73.25 39.71
N GLU A 64 26.88 74.30 39.06
CA GLU A 64 25.46 74.40 38.68
C GLU A 64 25.07 73.35 37.62
N ALA A 65 25.89 73.14 36.59
CA ALA A 65 25.68 72.06 35.62
C ALA A 65 25.69 70.67 36.27
N ARG A 66 26.54 70.45 37.30
CA ARG A 66 26.54 69.21 38.09
C ARG A 66 25.33 69.06 39.00
N LYS A 67 24.75 70.16 39.53
CA LYS A 67 23.47 70.12 40.24
C LYS A 67 22.33 69.74 39.30
N GLN A 68 22.22 70.40 38.15
CA GLN A 68 21.23 70.08 37.11
C GLN A 68 21.34 68.61 36.70
N TYR A 69 22.56 68.11 36.45
CA TYR A 69 22.76 66.68 36.18
C TYR A 69 22.34 65.78 37.35
N ALA A 70 22.57 66.18 38.60
CA ALA A 70 22.12 65.42 39.77
C ALA A 70 20.60 65.39 39.94
N GLU A 71 19.89 66.44 39.52
CA GLU A 71 18.43 66.54 39.50
C GLU A 71 17.81 65.76 38.32
N GLU A 72 18.45 65.75 37.15
CA GLU A 72 18.00 65.00 35.97
C GLU A 72 18.30 63.50 36.05
N ARG A 73 19.43 63.11 36.68
CA ARG A 73 19.93 61.73 36.73
C ARG A 73 18.91 60.69 37.21
N PRO A 74 18.07 60.92 38.24
CA PRO A 74 17.00 59.98 38.62
C PRO A 74 16.03 59.72 37.47
N GLY A 75 15.60 60.77 36.76
CA GLY A 75 14.73 60.65 35.59
C GLY A 75 15.41 59.93 34.41
N LEU A 76 16.70 60.20 34.19
CA LEU A 76 17.50 59.47 33.19
C LEU A 76 17.58 57.97 33.51
N LEU A 77 17.86 57.61 34.76
CA LEU A 77 17.94 56.22 35.21
C LEU A 77 16.59 55.49 35.11
N GLU A 78 15.48 56.16 35.46
CA GLU A 78 14.13 55.58 35.30
C GLU A 78 13.82 55.29 33.83
N ARG A 79 14.15 56.21 32.91
CA ARG A 79 13.98 55.98 31.46
C ARG A 79 14.85 54.82 30.95
N VAL A 80 16.07 54.66 31.46
CA VAL A 80 16.94 53.52 31.14
C VAL A 80 16.31 52.22 31.65
N ARG A 81 15.83 52.16 32.91
CA ARG A 81 15.17 50.97 33.47
C ARG A 81 13.93 50.58 32.64
N MET A 82 13.08 51.55 32.31
CA MET A 82 11.89 51.33 31.46
C MET A 82 12.26 50.82 30.06
N ALA A 83 13.35 51.32 29.46
CA ALA A 83 13.83 50.85 28.16
C ALA A 83 14.44 49.43 28.24
N GLU A 84 15.13 49.09 29.32
CA GLU A 84 15.65 47.75 29.59
C GLU A 84 14.52 46.74 29.81
N GLU A 85 13.50 47.09 30.61
CA GLU A 85 12.28 46.30 30.82
C GLU A 85 11.54 46.04 29.50
N GLN A 86 11.36 47.08 28.66
CA GLN A 86 10.78 46.93 27.33
C GLN A 86 11.64 46.02 26.42
N SER A 87 12.97 46.18 26.43
CA SER A 87 13.89 45.34 25.65
C SER A 87 13.85 43.87 26.09
N GLN A 88 13.70 43.61 27.39
CA GLN A 88 13.51 42.26 27.94
C GLN A 88 12.16 41.68 27.52
N GLY A 89 11.07 42.46 27.58
CA GLY A 89 9.76 42.06 27.07
C GLY A 89 9.77 41.69 25.58
N PHE A 90 10.45 42.49 24.74
CA PHE A 90 10.62 42.17 23.33
C PHE A 90 11.47 40.91 23.08
N ARG A 91 12.51 40.64 23.90
CA ARG A 91 13.25 39.38 23.81
C ARG A 91 12.39 38.17 24.18
N ALA A 92 11.66 38.23 25.29
CA ALA A 92 10.78 37.14 25.70
C ALA A 92 9.72 36.83 24.62
N SER A 93 9.12 37.87 24.02
CA SER A 93 8.16 37.71 22.92
C SER A 93 8.79 37.15 21.63
N LEU A 94 10.04 37.52 21.33
CA LEU A 94 10.80 36.93 20.21
C LEU A 94 11.15 35.46 20.45
N GLU A 95 11.53 35.09 21.67
CA GLU A 95 11.80 33.69 22.06
C GLU A 95 10.54 32.84 22.00
N GLU A 96 9.39 33.37 22.46
CA GLU A 96 8.08 32.74 22.34
C GLU A 96 7.67 32.55 20.86
N GLN A 97 7.82 33.59 20.02
CA GLN A 97 7.59 33.46 18.57
C GLN A 97 8.55 32.47 17.91
N HIS A 98 9.79 32.35 18.38
CA HIS A 98 10.74 31.39 17.85
C HIS A 98 10.32 29.96 18.20
N GLY A 99 9.92 29.70 19.45
CA GLY A 99 9.36 28.42 19.88
C GLY A 99 8.08 28.03 19.11
N LEU A 100 7.16 28.97 18.88
CA LEU A 100 5.97 28.76 18.06
C LEU A 100 6.33 28.43 16.59
N ASN A 101 7.29 29.13 16.00
CA ASN A 101 7.78 28.81 14.65
C ASN A 101 8.45 27.43 14.59
N GLN A 102 9.22 27.04 15.62
CA GLN A 102 9.85 25.73 15.69
C GLN A 102 8.80 24.62 15.77
N LEU A 103 7.79 24.75 16.63
CA LEU A 103 6.66 23.81 16.70
C LEU A 103 5.89 23.71 15.37
N LEU A 104 5.73 24.83 14.66
CA LEU A 104 5.10 24.86 13.33
C LEU A 104 5.96 24.14 12.27
N GLN A 105 7.28 24.28 12.32
CA GLN A 105 8.22 23.56 11.45
C GLN A 105 8.21 22.05 11.75
N GLU A 106 8.23 21.66 13.02
CA GLU A 106 8.14 20.24 13.43
C GLU A 106 6.80 19.62 13.01
N SER A 107 5.69 20.33 13.22
CA SER A 107 4.36 19.91 12.77
C SER A 107 4.29 19.74 11.25
N THR A 108 4.79 20.72 10.47
CA THR A 108 4.81 20.61 9.00
C THR A 108 5.76 19.52 8.49
N ALA A 109 6.86 19.25 9.18
CA ALA A 109 7.73 18.09 8.89
C ALA A 109 7.02 16.76 9.16
N GLN A 110 6.31 16.63 10.29
CA GLN A 110 5.50 15.44 10.58
C GLN A 110 4.37 15.23 9.56
N TRP A 111 3.69 16.30 9.14
CA TRP A 111 2.66 16.23 8.10
C TRP A 111 3.22 15.81 6.74
N LYS A 112 4.38 16.34 6.33
CA LYS A 112 5.09 15.89 5.11
C LYS A 112 5.44 14.40 5.16
N LEU A 113 5.94 13.91 6.30
CA LEU A 113 6.26 12.49 6.47
C LEU A 113 5.00 11.60 6.41
N LYS A 114 3.92 12.00 7.10
CA LYS A 114 2.61 11.30 7.04
C LYS A 114 2.07 11.26 5.61
N TYR A 115 2.15 12.37 4.88
CA TYR A 115 1.73 12.46 3.48
C TYR A 115 2.52 11.49 2.59
N GLN A 116 3.86 11.52 2.63
CA GLN A 116 4.72 10.61 1.87
C GLN A 116 4.47 9.12 2.20
N LEU A 117 4.16 8.80 3.47
CA LEU A 117 3.78 7.44 3.86
C LEU A 117 2.40 7.03 3.30
N SER A 118 1.45 7.97 3.20
CA SER A 118 0.14 7.73 2.58
C SER A 118 0.23 7.57 1.06
N GLU A 119 1.07 8.38 0.40
CA GLU A 119 1.35 8.31 -1.04
C GLU A 119 1.96 6.95 -1.42
N ARG A 120 3.01 6.51 -0.70
CA ARG A 120 3.58 5.15 -0.89
C ARG A 120 2.58 4.01 -0.67
N ARG A 121 1.63 4.16 0.25
CA ARG A 121 0.54 3.17 0.45
C ARG A 121 -0.45 3.17 -0.72
N LEU A 122 -0.74 4.33 -1.30
CA LEU A 122 -1.58 4.45 -2.50
C LEU A 122 -0.89 3.86 -3.73
N ASP A 123 0.40 4.10 -3.92
CA ASP A 123 1.19 3.46 -4.97
C ASP A 123 1.20 1.94 -4.83
N GLN A 124 1.44 1.44 -3.61
CA GLN A 124 1.50 0.00 -3.36
C GLN A 124 0.16 -0.69 -3.55
N THR A 125 -0.95 -0.10 -3.06
CA THR A 125 -2.29 -0.63 -3.32
C THR A 125 -2.67 -0.56 -4.80
N THR A 126 -2.21 0.45 -5.54
CA THR A 126 -2.39 0.54 -7.00
C THR A 126 -1.63 -0.57 -7.73
N GLN A 127 -0.39 -0.85 -7.33
CA GLN A 127 0.40 -1.97 -7.86
C GLN A 127 -0.24 -3.33 -7.56
N ASP A 128 -0.74 -3.53 -6.33
CA ASP A 128 -1.44 -4.76 -5.94
C ASP A 128 -2.75 -4.96 -6.75
N LEU A 129 -3.51 -3.89 -6.97
CA LEU A 129 -4.71 -3.92 -7.83
C LEU A 129 -4.37 -4.25 -9.29
N GLN A 130 -3.28 -3.69 -9.84
CA GLN A 130 -2.80 -4.04 -11.19
C GLN A 130 -2.33 -5.50 -11.26
N ALA A 131 -1.64 -6.00 -10.23
CA ALA A 131 -1.21 -7.39 -10.13
C ALA A 131 -2.40 -8.36 -10.03
N MET A 132 -3.43 -8.00 -9.25
CA MET A 132 -4.68 -8.76 -9.13
C MET A 132 -5.49 -8.76 -10.43
N SER A 133 -5.62 -7.62 -11.11
CA SER A 133 -6.22 -7.52 -12.45
C SER A 133 -5.48 -8.42 -13.45
N SER A 134 -4.14 -8.39 -13.44
CA SER A 134 -3.30 -9.26 -14.27
C SER A 134 -3.42 -10.76 -13.91
N ARG A 135 -3.77 -11.11 -12.68
CA ARG A 135 -4.11 -12.50 -12.28
C ARG A 135 -5.50 -12.89 -12.78
N LEU A 136 -6.49 -12.00 -12.68
CA LEU A 136 -7.85 -12.22 -13.19
C LEU A 136 -7.91 -12.39 -14.71
N LEU A 137 -7.16 -11.58 -15.47
CA LEU A 137 -7.07 -11.75 -16.93
C LEU A 137 -6.45 -13.10 -17.31
N ARG A 138 -5.42 -13.56 -16.57
CA ARG A 138 -4.82 -14.89 -16.76
C ARG A 138 -5.79 -16.02 -16.40
N SER A 139 -6.54 -15.92 -15.30
CA SER A 139 -7.53 -16.95 -14.95
C SER A 139 -8.70 -16.99 -15.94
N GLN A 140 -9.19 -15.84 -16.42
CA GLN A 140 -10.18 -15.78 -17.50
C GLN A 140 -9.67 -16.42 -18.80
N ALA A 141 -8.41 -16.19 -19.18
CA ALA A 141 -7.80 -16.83 -20.35
C ALA A 141 -7.73 -18.36 -20.20
N LEU A 142 -7.37 -18.85 -19.01
CA LEU A 142 -7.38 -20.29 -18.68
C LEU A 142 -8.79 -20.88 -18.73
N ILE A 143 -9.80 -20.20 -18.18
CA ILE A 143 -11.21 -20.61 -18.22
C ILE A 143 -11.74 -20.66 -19.67
N ARG A 144 -11.38 -19.69 -20.50
CA ARG A 144 -11.72 -19.71 -21.94
C ARG A 144 -11.06 -20.90 -22.65
N LYS A 145 -9.79 -21.19 -22.34
CA LYS A 145 -9.07 -22.34 -22.91
C LYS A 145 -9.70 -23.67 -22.47
N SER A 146 -10.01 -23.86 -21.18
CA SER A 146 -10.65 -25.08 -20.68
C SER A 146 -12.07 -25.26 -21.20
N SER A 147 -12.84 -24.17 -21.35
CA SER A 147 -14.15 -24.19 -22.02
C SER A 147 -14.05 -24.63 -23.48
N GLY A 148 -12.97 -24.23 -24.17
CA GLY A 148 -12.64 -24.71 -25.52
C GLY A 148 -12.36 -26.21 -25.55
N THR A 149 -11.50 -26.72 -24.66
CA THR A 149 -11.20 -28.17 -24.60
C THR A 149 -12.42 -29.01 -24.20
N ILE A 150 -13.26 -28.53 -23.27
CA ILE A 150 -14.52 -29.21 -22.91
C ILE A 150 -15.46 -29.30 -24.13
N ARG A 151 -15.52 -28.26 -24.97
CA ARG A 151 -16.33 -28.29 -26.20
C ARG A 151 -15.82 -29.33 -27.21
N VAL A 152 -14.50 -29.46 -27.37
CA VAL A 152 -13.89 -30.48 -28.24
C VAL A 152 -14.16 -31.89 -27.70
N LEU A 153 -13.90 -32.13 -26.42
CA LEU A 153 -14.18 -33.42 -25.78
C LEU A 153 -15.66 -33.81 -25.88
N LYS A 154 -16.58 -32.84 -25.77
CA LYS A 154 -18.01 -33.08 -26.00
C LYS A 154 -18.31 -33.50 -27.45
N GLN A 155 -17.69 -32.86 -28.44
CA GLN A 155 -17.83 -33.24 -29.85
C GLN A 155 -17.26 -34.64 -30.14
N GLU A 156 -16.15 -35.02 -29.49
CA GLU A 156 -15.58 -36.37 -29.57
C GLU A 156 -16.51 -37.41 -28.93
N VAL A 157 -17.07 -37.14 -27.75
CA VAL A 157 -18.08 -38.00 -27.09
C VAL A 157 -19.35 -38.13 -27.95
N ASP A 158 -19.85 -37.04 -28.53
CA ASP A 158 -20.99 -37.07 -29.47
C ASP A 158 -20.63 -37.76 -30.81
N GLY A 159 -19.34 -37.78 -31.18
CA GLY A 159 -18.79 -38.57 -32.28
C GLY A 159 -18.83 -40.07 -31.97
N LEU A 160 -18.16 -40.49 -30.89
CA LEU A 160 -18.15 -41.87 -30.39
C LEU A 160 -19.55 -42.40 -30.12
N LYS A 161 -20.47 -41.58 -29.59
CA LYS A 161 -21.88 -41.94 -29.40
C LYS A 161 -22.57 -42.25 -30.73
N ARG A 162 -22.33 -41.46 -31.78
CA ARG A 162 -22.86 -41.72 -33.12
C ARG A 162 -22.22 -42.96 -33.75
N GLU A 163 -20.92 -43.13 -33.59
CA GLU A 163 -20.17 -44.30 -34.06
C GLU A 163 -20.69 -45.57 -33.40
N THR A 164 -20.76 -45.64 -32.07
CA THR A 164 -21.34 -46.77 -31.31
C THR A 164 -22.80 -47.03 -31.69
N VAL A 165 -23.64 -46.00 -31.86
CA VAL A 165 -25.02 -46.19 -32.33
C VAL A 165 -25.07 -46.72 -33.78
N SER A 166 -24.15 -46.32 -34.64
CA SER A 166 -24.05 -46.85 -36.01
C SER A 166 -23.54 -48.29 -36.02
N SER A 167 -22.54 -48.63 -35.22
CA SER A 167 -22.01 -49.98 -35.02
C SER A 167 -23.08 -50.91 -34.43
N LEU A 168 -23.86 -50.46 -33.45
CA LEU A 168 -25.01 -51.20 -32.92
C LEU A 168 -26.14 -51.37 -33.94
N ARG A 169 -26.34 -50.42 -34.87
CA ARG A 169 -27.29 -50.59 -35.99
C ARG A 169 -26.78 -51.63 -37.00
N LEU A 170 -25.48 -51.61 -37.34
CA LEU A 170 -24.84 -52.59 -38.22
C LEU A 170 -24.82 -53.99 -37.61
N LEU A 171 -24.53 -54.10 -36.30
CA LEU A 171 -24.71 -55.34 -35.54
C LEU A 171 -26.17 -55.78 -35.55
N ARG A 172 -27.14 -54.88 -35.42
CA ARG A 172 -28.57 -55.23 -35.47
C ARG A 172 -29.02 -55.69 -36.86
N THR A 173 -28.48 -55.17 -37.96
CA THR A 173 -28.77 -55.68 -39.31
C THR A 173 -28.06 -57.02 -39.55
N SER A 174 -26.78 -57.12 -39.21
CA SER A 174 -26.01 -58.37 -39.30
C SER A 174 -26.59 -59.50 -38.45
N VAL A 175 -27.06 -59.21 -37.23
CA VAL A 175 -27.78 -60.18 -36.38
C VAL A 175 -29.15 -60.52 -36.95
N LYS A 176 -29.87 -59.60 -37.60
CA LYS A 176 -31.12 -59.94 -38.32
C LYS A 176 -30.88 -60.85 -39.52
N GLU A 177 -29.84 -60.58 -40.32
CA GLU A 177 -29.43 -61.39 -41.46
C GLU A 177 -28.96 -62.78 -40.98
N SER A 178 -28.16 -62.83 -39.92
CA SER A 178 -27.73 -64.06 -39.25
C SER A 178 -28.91 -64.83 -38.65
N LEU A 179 -29.91 -64.15 -38.09
CA LEU A 179 -31.13 -64.78 -37.55
C LEU A 179 -31.97 -65.40 -38.67
N ILE A 180 -32.03 -64.80 -39.86
CA ILE A 180 -32.69 -65.39 -41.04
C ILE A 180 -31.94 -66.65 -41.53
N HIS A 181 -30.60 -66.65 -41.48
CA HIS A 181 -29.79 -67.85 -41.76
C HIS A 181 -29.89 -68.93 -40.66
N VAL A 182 -29.95 -68.56 -39.39
CA VAL A 182 -30.12 -69.52 -38.28
C VAL A 182 -31.54 -70.08 -38.29
N GLN A 183 -32.57 -69.27 -38.57
CA GLN A 183 -33.98 -69.72 -38.65
C GLN A 183 -34.25 -70.64 -39.85
N THR A 184 -33.36 -70.70 -40.84
CA THR A 184 -33.40 -71.72 -41.92
C THR A 184 -32.59 -72.98 -41.59
N HIS A 185 -31.67 -72.93 -40.61
CA HIS A 185 -30.82 -74.07 -40.25
C HIS A 185 -31.16 -74.74 -38.90
N ALA A 186 -31.91 -74.06 -38.03
CA ALA A 186 -32.23 -74.48 -36.65
C ALA A 186 -33.53 -75.32 -36.52
N ASN A 187 -34.21 -75.65 -37.61
CA ASN A 187 -35.42 -76.50 -37.59
C ASN A 187 -35.12 -78.02 -37.54
N VAL A 188 -33.85 -78.46 -37.44
CA VAL A 188 -33.49 -79.89 -37.54
C VAL A 188 -32.63 -80.41 -36.38
N LEU A 189 -31.97 -79.58 -35.57
CA LEU A 189 -31.18 -80.05 -34.43
C LEU A 189 -31.15 -79.09 -33.22
N VAL A 190 -31.11 -79.70 -32.03
CA VAL A 190 -30.74 -79.16 -30.70
C VAL A 190 -31.83 -78.46 -29.87
N GLU A 191 -32.87 -79.19 -29.46
CA GLU A 191 -33.66 -78.82 -28.25
C GLU A 191 -33.06 -79.34 -26.93
N ALA A 192 -32.02 -80.21 -26.97
CA ALA A 192 -31.50 -80.91 -25.79
C ALA A 192 -30.22 -80.34 -25.15
N GLN A 193 -29.51 -79.38 -25.76
CA GLN A 193 -28.27 -78.78 -25.19
C GLN A 193 -28.40 -77.29 -24.81
N ILE A 194 -29.55 -76.67 -25.07
CA ILE A 194 -29.75 -75.22 -24.84
C ILE A 194 -29.98 -74.93 -23.34
N ALA A 195 -30.65 -75.82 -22.61
CA ALA A 195 -31.07 -75.58 -21.23
C ALA A 195 -29.92 -75.28 -20.25
N ASP A 196 -28.79 -75.99 -20.35
CA ASP A 196 -27.68 -75.83 -19.41
C ASP A 196 -26.74 -74.68 -19.78
N ARG A 197 -26.45 -74.47 -21.08
CA ARG A 197 -25.66 -73.31 -21.54
C ARG A 197 -26.37 -71.98 -21.31
N VAL A 198 -27.70 -71.92 -21.47
CA VAL A 198 -28.48 -70.72 -21.14
C VAL A 198 -28.47 -70.46 -19.62
N ARG A 199 -28.52 -71.50 -18.79
CA ARG A 199 -28.47 -71.35 -17.32
C ARG A 199 -27.11 -70.82 -16.86
N GLU A 200 -26.00 -71.33 -17.41
CA GLU A 200 -24.64 -70.84 -17.09
C GLU A 200 -24.39 -69.42 -17.64
N SER A 201 -24.84 -69.12 -18.87
CA SER A 201 -24.71 -67.79 -19.46
C SER A 201 -25.53 -66.74 -18.71
N ASN A 202 -26.75 -67.07 -18.27
CA ASN A 202 -27.57 -66.13 -17.50
C ASN A 202 -27.00 -65.90 -16.10
N LEU A 203 -26.35 -66.89 -15.49
CA LEU A 203 -25.68 -66.71 -14.20
C LEU A 203 -24.54 -65.70 -14.30
N LYS A 204 -23.68 -65.83 -15.34
CA LYS A 204 -22.56 -64.91 -15.60
C LYS A 204 -23.04 -63.49 -15.93
N LEU A 205 -24.05 -63.36 -16.79
CA LEU A 205 -24.68 -62.06 -17.09
C LEU A 205 -25.33 -61.42 -15.85
N SER A 206 -25.93 -62.21 -14.95
CA SER A 206 -26.49 -61.69 -13.70
C SER A 206 -25.39 -61.21 -12.75
N GLN A 207 -24.27 -61.94 -12.64
CA GLN A 207 -23.10 -61.54 -11.84
C GLN A 207 -22.46 -60.27 -12.39
N GLU A 208 -22.17 -60.19 -13.69
CA GLU A 208 -21.64 -58.98 -14.34
C GLU A 208 -22.57 -57.77 -14.16
N PHE A 209 -23.90 -57.98 -14.20
CA PHE A 209 -24.88 -56.92 -13.99
C PHE A 209 -25.00 -56.47 -12.52
N GLU A 210 -24.83 -57.40 -11.57
CA GLU A 210 -24.75 -57.09 -10.14
C GLU A 210 -23.46 -56.32 -9.81
N GLU A 211 -22.31 -56.77 -10.32
CA GLU A 211 -21.02 -56.07 -10.19
C GLU A 211 -21.10 -54.64 -10.75
N GLN A 212 -21.61 -54.48 -11.98
CA GLN A 212 -21.83 -53.15 -12.57
C GLN A 212 -22.83 -52.31 -11.75
N ASN A 213 -23.87 -52.91 -11.16
CA ASN A 213 -24.76 -52.21 -10.23
C ASN A 213 -24.02 -51.74 -8.96
N THR A 214 -23.13 -52.54 -8.39
CA THR A 214 -22.36 -52.12 -7.21
C THR A 214 -21.41 -50.97 -7.52
N VAL A 215 -20.76 -50.98 -8.69
CA VAL A 215 -19.89 -49.90 -9.15
C VAL A 215 -20.68 -48.62 -9.45
N LEU A 216 -21.87 -48.74 -10.05
CA LEU A 216 -22.75 -47.59 -10.27
C LEU A 216 -23.31 -47.02 -8.97
N ARG A 217 -23.64 -47.88 -7.98
CA ARG A 217 -24.06 -47.43 -6.64
C ARG A 217 -22.93 -46.70 -5.92
N SER A 218 -21.70 -47.24 -5.90
CA SER A 218 -20.56 -46.55 -5.28
C SER A 218 -20.26 -45.22 -5.95
N GLN A 219 -20.39 -45.11 -7.29
CA GLN A 219 -20.26 -43.83 -8.00
C GLN A 219 -21.38 -42.84 -7.64
N VAL A 220 -22.62 -43.31 -7.45
CA VAL A 220 -23.72 -42.46 -6.97
C VAL A 220 -23.48 -41.98 -5.54
N ASP A 221 -22.97 -42.84 -4.66
CA ASP A 221 -22.63 -42.51 -3.28
C ASP A 221 -21.45 -41.51 -3.20
N ASP A 222 -20.40 -41.71 -4.01
CA ASP A 222 -19.28 -40.77 -4.16
C ASP A 222 -19.74 -39.39 -4.67
N LEU A 223 -20.64 -39.37 -5.66
CA LEU A 223 -21.23 -38.13 -6.17
C LEU A 223 -22.15 -37.47 -5.13
N ALA A 224 -22.92 -38.24 -4.36
CA ALA A 224 -23.74 -37.72 -3.27
C ALA A 224 -22.87 -37.11 -2.17
N LEU A 225 -21.73 -37.74 -1.84
CA LEU A 225 -20.73 -37.22 -0.91
C LEU A 225 -20.09 -35.92 -1.43
N GLN A 226 -19.71 -35.85 -2.71
CA GLN A 226 -19.22 -34.61 -3.33
C GLN A 226 -20.27 -33.49 -3.33
N VAL A 227 -21.54 -33.82 -3.60
CA VAL A 227 -22.64 -32.85 -3.53
C VAL A 227 -22.80 -32.34 -2.09
N ALA A 228 -22.80 -33.22 -1.08
CA ALA A 228 -22.87 -32.83 0.32
C ALA A 228 -21.68 -31.94 0.76
N GLN A 229 -20.45 -32.28 0.35
CA GLN A 229 -19.26 -31.45 0.58
C GLN A 229 -19.37 -30.09 -0.11
N SER A 230 -19.84 -30.04 -1.35
CA SER A 230 -20.04 -28.79 -2.10
C SER A 230 -21.09 -27.89 -1.42
N GLN A 231 -22.19 -28.46 -0.93
CA GLN A 231 -23.21 -27.74 -0.18
C GLN A 231 -22.69 -27.21 1.17
N HIS A 232 -21.84 -27.98 1.87
CA HIS A 232 -21.19 -27.52 3.09
C HIS A 232 -20.26 -26.34 2.82
N ASN A 233 -19.43 -26.41 1.76
CA ASN A 233 -18.54 -25.33 1.34
C ASN A 233 -19.34 -24.08 0.94
N VAL A 234 -20.47 -24.23 0.22
CA VAL A 234 -21.36 -23.10 -0.09
C VAL A 234 -21.88 -22.46 1.19
N ARG A 235 -22.36 -23.25 2.18
CA ARG A 235 -22.83 -22.71 3.47
C ARG A 235 -21.76 -21.90 4.18
N GLN A 236 -20.55 -22.46 4.36
CA GLN A 236 -19.40 -21.75 4.94
C GLN A 236 -19.08 -20.44 4.20
N MET A 237 -19.14 -20.43 2.87
CA MET A 237 -18.91 -19.22 2.08
C MET A 237 -20.02 -18.17 2.25
N THR A 238 -21.29 -18.57 2.38
CA THR A 238 -22.38 -17.63 2.76
C THR A 238 -22.20 -17.09 4.17
N GLU A 239 -21.82 -17.92 5.15
CA GLU A 239 -21.58 -17.48 6.53
C GLU A 239 -20.40 -16.49 6.59
N ALA A 240 -19.30 -16.79 5.92
CA ALA A 240 -18.16 -15.89 5.78
C ALA A 240 -18.51 -14.58 5.07
N LYS A 241 -19.33 -14.63 4.00
CA LYS A 241 -19.85 -13.43 3.32
C LYS A 241 -20.73 -12.59 4.25
N ASN A 242 -21.69 -13.21 4.93
CA ASN A 242 -22.60 -12.52 5.84
C ASN A 242 -21.85 -11.87 7.01
N LYS A 243 -20.79 -12.52 7.52
CA LYS A 243 -19.89 -11.95 8.52
C LYS A 243 -19.13 -10.73 7.98
N ALA A 244 -18.56 -10.83 6.78
CA ALA A 244 -17.85 -9.72 6.13
C ALA A 244 -18.80 -8.54 5.82
N ASP A 245 -20.03 -8.82 5.37
CA ASP A 245 -21.05 -7.79 5.12
C ASP A 245 -21.45 -7.08 6.43
N ALA A 246 -21.54 -7.81 7.56
CA ALA A 246 -21.80 -7.24 8.88
C ALA A 246 -20.63 -6.38 9.41
N GLU A 247 -19.39 -6.86 9.28
CA GLU A 247 -18.17 -6.09 9.61
C GLU A 247 -18.07 -4.80 8.77
N LEU A 248 -18.37 -4.89 7.47
CA LEU A 248 -18.37 -3.74 6.57
C LEU A 248 -19.52 -2.75 6.86
N SER A 249 -20.66 -3.23 7.39
CA SER A 249 -21.74 -2.39 7.91
C SER A 249 -21.32 -1.61 9.16
N VAL A 250 -20.63 -2.27 10.10
CA VAL A 250 -20.08 -1.61 11.30
C VAL A 250 -19.05 -0.54 10.92
N GLU A 251 -18.16 -0.83 9.97
CA GLU A 251 -17.12 0.13 9.58
C GLU A 251 -17.71 1.32 8.79
N ARG A 252 -18.77 1.12 8.01
CA ARG A 252 -19.54 2.23 7.41
C ARG A 252 -20.16 3.14 8.47
N GLN A 253 -20.73 2.57 9.54
CA GLN A 253 -21.26 3.37 10.65
C GLN A 253 -20.13 4.16 11.34
N ARG A 254 -18.99 3.51 11.61
CA ARG A 254 -17.80 4.18 12.17
C ARG A 254 -17.30 5.34 11.31
N VAL A 255 -17.30 5.19 9.99
CA VAL A 255 -16.96 6.29 9.06
C VAL A 255 -17.99 7.42 9.14
N ALA A 256 -19.28 7.13 9.14
CA ALA A 256 -20.32 8.16 9.27
C ALA A 256 -20.23 8.92 10.61
N ASP A 257 -19.92 8.23 11.71
CA ASP A 257 -19.70 8.85 13.02
C ASP A 257 -18.44 9.74 13.02
N MET A 258 -17.36 9.31 12.36
CA MET A 258 -16.16 10.14 12.15
C MET A 258 -16.44 11.36 11.27
N GLU A 259 -17.20 11.24 10.19
CA GLU A 259 -17.60 12.37 9.33
C GLU A 259 -18.47 13.38 10.11
N SER A 260 -19.41 12.90 10.93
CA SER A 260 -20.22 13.73 11.82
C SER A 260 -19.37 14.51 12.83
N THR A 261 -18.42 13.85 13.50
CA THR A 261 -17.50 14.54 14.44
C THR A 261 -16.58 15.53 13.72
N ALA A 262 -16.06 15.19 12.54
CA ALA A 262 -15.26 16.11 11.72
C ALA A 262 -16.06 17.35 11.31
N ALA A 263 -17.33 17.19 10.93
CA ALA A 263 -18.22 18.31 10.64
C ALA A 263 -18.43 19.21 11.87
N GLN A 264 -18.66 18.63 13.05
CA GLN A 264 -18.79 19.38 14.31
C GLN A 264 -17.51 20.17 14.67
N TYR A 265 -16.33 19.56 14.52
CA TYR A 265 -15.06 20.27 14.74
C TYR A 265 -14.85 21.39 13.71
N SER A 266 -15.26 21.20 12.45
CA SER A 266 -15.18 22.24 11.42
C SER A 266 -16.10 23.43 11.71
N ALA A 267 -17.29 23.19 12.27
CA ALA A 267 -18.20 24.24 12.71
C ALA A 267 -17.59 25.06 13.86
N LYS A 268 -17.10 24.40 14.92
CA LYS A 268 -16.43 25.07 16.05
C LYS A 268 -15.22 25.89 15.62
N LEU A 269 -14.38 25.35 14.73
CA LEU A 269 -13.25 26.10 14.17
C LEU A 269 -13.69 27.35 13.40
N ASN A 270 -14.82 27.30 12.70
CA ASN A 270 -15.37 28.48 12.01
C ASN A 270 -15.97 29.50 13.01
N GLU A 271 -16.61 29.05 14.09
CA GLU A 271 -17.10 29.92 15.17
C GLU A 271 -15.94 30.64 15.88
N GLU A 272 -14.89 29.92 16.27
CA GLU A 272 -13.67 30.49 16.88
C GLU A 272 -12.98 31.48 15.92
N ARG A 273 -12.94 31.15 14.62
CA ARG A 273 -12.36 32.04 13.59
C ARG A 273 -13.18 33.31 13.38
N GLN A 274 -14.51 33.22 13.46
CA GLN A 274 -15.38 34.41 13.45
C GLN A 274 -15.20 35.26 14.72
N ALA A 275 -15.09 34.63 15.91
CA ALA A 275 -14.82 35.34 17.16
C ALA A 275 -13.46 36.08 17.13
N LEU A 276 -12.42 35.43 16.61
CA LEU A 276 -11.10 36.04 16.38
C LEU A 276 -11.17 37.19 15.37
N GLN A 277 -11.94 37.06 14.29
CA GLN A 277 -12.14 38.12 13.31
C GLN A 277 -12.81 39.35 13.95
N ILE A 278 -13.91 39.15 14.69
CA ILE A 278 -14.63 40.21 15.42
C ILE A 278 -13.70 40.90 16.43
N SER A 279 -12.91 40.13 17.18
CA SER A 279 -11.91 40.68 18.11
C SER A 279 -10.85 41.51 17.38
N THR A 280 -10.32 40.99 16.27
CA THR A 280 -9.30 41.69 15.46
C THR A 280 -9.82 43.01 14.91
N ASP A 281 -11.06 43.05 14.41
CA ASP A 281 -11.66 44.26 13.86
C ASP A 281 -12.05 45.26 14.96
N ALA A 282 -12.43 44.80 16.15
CA ALA A 282 -12.58 45.65 17.33
C ALA A 282 -11.24 46.27 17.79
N TRP A 283 -10.13 45.51 17.75
CA TRP A 283 -8.79 46.03 18.02
C TRP A 283 -8.36 47.10 17.01
N LYS A 284 -8.57 46.87 15.71
CA LYS A 284 -8.30 47.89 14.67
C LYS A 284 -9.14 49.15 14.85
N ALA A 285 -10.42 49.01 15.23
CA ALA A 285 -11.27 50.17 15.52
C ALA A 285 -10.75 50.96 16.73
N LYS A 286 -10.24 50.28 17.76
CA LYS A 286 -9.61 50.91 18.94
C LYS A 286 -8.28 51.58 18.59
N GLU A 287 -7.45 50.96 17.75
CA GLU A 287 -6.20 51.52 17.23
C GLU A 287 -6.45 52.79 16.38
N ALA A 288 -7.45 52.74 15.49
CA ALA A 288 -7.86 53.90 14.70
C ALA A 288 -8.39 55.06 15.58
N SER A 289 -9.15 54.73 16.64
CA SER A 289 -9.61 55.70 17.64
C SER A 289 -8.45 56.35 18.40
N LEU A 290 -7.48 55.56 18.88
CA LEU A 290 -6.27 56.05 19.55
C LEU A 290 -5.37 56.88 18.62
N THR A 291 -5.30 56.51 17.34
CA THR A 291 -4.57 57.28 16.32
C THR A 291 -5.26 58.63 16.07
N ALA A 292 -6.60 58.66 16.03
CA ALA A 292 -7.37 59.88 15.87
C ALA A 292 -7.24 60.82 17.09
N THR A 293 -7.22 60.31 18.32
CA THR A 293 -6.99 61.14 19.52
C THR A 293 -5.55 61.65 19.60
N LEU A 294 -4.54 60.82 19.26
CA LEU A 294 -3.15 61.27 19.15
C LEU A 294 -2.99 62.40 18.12
N GLN A 295 -3.64 62.30 16.96
CA GLN A 295 -3.66 63.37 15.96
C GLN A 295 -4.38 64.63 16.46
N ALA A 296 -5.46 64.51 17.24
CA ALA A 296 -6.14 65.65 17.84
C ALA A 296 -5.23 66.39 18.83
N VAL A 297 -4.59 65.65 19.75
CA VAL A 297 -3.62 66.20 20.71
C VAL A 297 -2.43 66.87 20.01
N HIS A 298 -1.93 66.30 18.90
CA HIS A 298 -0.88 66.95 18.10
C HIS A 298 -1.34 68.30 17.54
N ARG A 299 -2.54 68.39 16.96
CA ARG A 299 -3.10 69.66 16.44
C ARG A 299 -3.32 70.70 17.54
N GLU A 300 -3.72 70.27 18.74
CA GLU A 300 -3.85 71.15 19.90
C GLU A 300 -2.47 71.67 20.37
N LEU A 301 -1.45 70.82 20.38
CA LEU A 301 -0.08 71.19 20.71
C LEU A 301 0.49 72.17 19.67
N ASP A 302 0.32 71.91 18.38
CA ASP A 302 0.72 72.80 17.29
C ASP A 302 0.03 74.17 17.40
N SER A 303 -1.28 74.19 17.65
CA SER A 303 -2.06 75.41 17.91
C SER A 303 -1.55 76.18 19.14
N SER A 304 -1.19 75.47 20.21
CA SER A 304 -0.62 76.05 21.43
C SER A 304 0.76 76.67 21.17
N LEU A 305 1.62 76.00 20.40
CA LEU A 305 2.92 76.51 19.96
C LEU A 305 2.78 77.74 19.05
N GLU A 306 1.81 77.73 18.13
CA GLU A 306 1.48 78.88 17.28
C GLU A 306 1.02 80.09 18.11
N ASN A 307 0.23 79.87 19.16
CA ASN A 307 -0.20 80.91 20.09
C ASN A 307 0.96 81.40 20.98
N ALA A 308 1.85 80.52 21.44
CA ALA A 308 3.05 80.90 22.17
C ALA A 308 3.99 81.78 21.32
N ARG A 309 4.15 81.47 20.02
CA ARG A 309 4.90 82.32 19.06
C ARG A 309 4.27 83.70 18.91
N LYS A 310 2.93 83.80 18.83
CA LYS A 310 2.22 85.09 18.78
C LYS A 310 2.45 85.90 20.06
N ILE A 311 2.35 85.29 21.24
CA ILE A 311 2.62 85.95 22.52
C ILE A 311 4.07 86.46 22.59
N ALA A 312 5.06 85.66 22.15
CA ALA A 312 6.45 86.09 22.06
C ALA A 312 6.61 87.33 21.16
N SER A 313 6.00 87.33 19.97
CA SER A 313 6.06 88.49 19.06
C SER A 313 5.41 89.76 19.64
N GLN A 314 4.35 89.61 20.46
CA GLN A 314 3.70 90.72 21.14
C GLN A 314 4.58 91.30 22.27
N LEU A 315 5.27 90.44 23.02
CA LEU A 315 6.23 90.86 24.05
C LEU A 315 7.41 91.64 23.48
N ASP A 316 7.92 91.24 22.30
CA ASP A 316 9.00 91.97 21.64
C ASP A 316 8.54 93.33 21.07
N ALA A 317 7.31 93.43 20.59
CA ALA A 317 6.70 94.72 20.22
C ALA A 317 6.48 95.63 21.46
N GLU A 318 6.08 95.08 22.60
CA GLU A 318 5.93 95.85 23.85
C GLU A 318 7.28 96.37 24.36
N ARG A 319 8.36 95.58 24.23
CA ARG A 319 9.73 96.02 24.55
C ARG A 319 10.18 97.19 23.69
N GLN A 320 9.89 97.18 22.39
CA GLN A 320 10.19 98.28 21.48
C GLN A 320 9.48 99.57 21.91
N LEU A 321 8.17 99.51 22.16
CA LEU A 321 7.39 100.66 22.64
C LEU A 321 7.90 101.22 23.97
N ARG A 322 8.32 100.37 24.92
CA ARG A 322 8.94 100.82 26.17
C ARG A 322 10.23 101.60 25.93
N THR A 323 11.11 101.14 25.03
CA THR A 323 12.34 101.86 24.70
C THR A 323 12.10 103.21 23.98
N GLU A 324 11.00 103.34 23.23
CA GLU A 324 10.60 104.63 22.62
C GLU A 324 10.08 105.63 23.67
N VAL A 325 9.27 105.16 24.63
CA VAL A 325 8.75 106.01 25.73
C VAL A 325 9.88 106.48 26.65
N GLU A 326 10.85 105.63 26.98
CA GLU A 326 12.02 106.03 27.78
C GLU A 326 12.88 107.07 27.07
N ARG A 327 13.00 106.98 25.74
CA ARG A 327 13.69 107.98 24.91
C ARG A 327 12.96 109.33 24.92
N ALA A 328 11.65 109.33 24.69
CA ALA A 328 10.83 110.54 24.73
C ALA A 328 10.84 111.23 26.12
N LEU A 329 10.92 110.45 27.21
CA LEU A 329 11.05 110.97 28.57
C LEU A 329 12.44 111.56 28.86
N ALA A 330 13.49 111.06 28.23
CA ALA A 330 14.82 111.68 28.28
C ALA A 330 14.84 113.02 27.54
N ASP A 331 14.25 113.07 26.34
CA ASP A 331 14.16 114.29 25.52
C ASP A 331 13.31 115.38 26.21
N ALA A 332 12.19 115.00 26.84
CA ALA A 332 11.35 115.92 27.61
C ALA A 332 12.07 116.53 28.83
N ARG A 333 12.98 115.78 29.48
CA ARG A 333 13.76 116.27 30.63
C ARG A 333 14.89 117.23 30.22
N ALA A 334 15.33 117.21 28.96
CA ALA A 334 16.33 118.15 28.45
C ALA A 334 15.76 119.56 28.17
N ALA A 335 14.44 119.70 28.01
CA ALA A 335 13.80 120.94 27.56
C ALA A 335 13.45 121.97 28.65
N GLN A 336 13.67 121.67 29.94
CA GLN A 336 13.08 122.43 31.06
C GLN A 336 14.09 123.21 31.92
N THR A 337 14.87 124.12 31.32
CA THR A 337 15.75 125.06 32.05
C THR A 337 15.89 126.44 31.40
N SER A 338 14.94 127.37 31.63
CA SER A 338 15.26 128.82 31.58
C SER A 338 14.26 129.75 32.28
N SER A 339 14.79 130.90 32.69
CA SER A 339 14.13 132.13 33.17
C SER A 339 13.73 132.23 34.65
N GLN A 340 14.28 133.26 35.30
CA GLN A 340 14.39 133.40 36.76
C GLN A 340 13.78 134.71 37.31
N ALA A 341 13.09 135.49 36.47
CA ALA A 341 12.65 136.86 36.76
C ALA A 341 11.18 137.03 37.21
N SER A 342 10.46 135.94 37.56
CA SER A 342 9.16 136.04 38.25
C SER A 342 9.19 135.58 39.71
N ARG A 343 10.38 135.20 40.23
CA ARG A 343 10.50 134.40 41.46
C ARG A 343 9.90 135.04 42.71
N GLU A 344 9.98 136.35 42.94
CA GLU A 344 9.59 136.90 44.26
C GLU A 344 8.08 137.10 44.44
N LYS A 345 7.34 137.60 43.44
CA LYS A 345 5.86 137.51 43.48
C LYS A 345 5.39 136.07 43.42
N LEU A 346 6.08 135.22 42.65
CA LEU A 346 5.78 133.79 42.61
C LEU A 346 6.10 133.09 43.93
N ILE A 347 7.03 133.56 44.79
CA ILE A 347 7.36 132.92 46.07
C ILE A 347 6.23 133.08 47.09
N ASP A 348 5.57 134.22 47.18
CA ASP A 348 4.43 134.37 48.11
C ASP A 348 3.15 133.71 47.57
N ASP A 349 2.93 133.78 46.25
CA ASP A 349 1.89 132.99 45.57
C ASP A 349 2.15 131.48 45.70
N LEU A 350 3.42 131.05 45.63
CA LEU A 350 3.86 129.68 45.89
C LEU A 350 3.79 129.33 47.36
N ARG A 351 3.94 130.23 48.33
CA ARG A 351 3.74 129.90 49.76
C ARG A 351 2.27 129.60 50.03
N ILE A 352 1.36 130.41 49.50
CA ILE A 352 -0.08 130.16 49.60
C ILE A 352 -0.44 128.87 48.84
N LYS A 353 0.06 128.69 47.61
CA LYS A 353 -0.11 127.45 46.84
C LYS A 353 0.60 126.26 47.47
N HIS A 354 1.68 126.42 48.24
CA HIS A 354 2.43 125.33 48.88
C HIS A 354 1.70 124.85 50.13
N VAL A 355 1.07 125.73 50.90
CA VAL A 355 0.14 125.32 51.99
C VAL A 355 -1.10 124.62 51.40
N ALA A 356 -1.67 125.16 50.33
CA ALA A 356 -2.80 124.52 49.64
C ALA A 356 -2.40 123.18 48.98
N LEU A 357 -1.21 123.09 48.41
CA LEU A 357 -0.65 121.86 47.83
C LEU A 357 -0.20 120.88 48.90
N GLU A 358 0.23 121.31 50.09
CA GLU A 358 0.49 120.42 51.23
C GLU A 358 -0.81 119.83 51.76
N GLN A 359 -1.87 120.61 51.85
CA GLN A 359 -3.21 120.07 52.14
C GLN A 359 -3.69 119.13 51.02
N ARG A 360 -3.43 119.47 49.75
CA ARG A 360 -3.76 118.61 48.60
C ARG A 360 -2.91 117.34 48.54
N ILE A 361 -1.64 117.40 48.94
CA ILE A 361 -0.72 116.27 49.04
C ILE A 361 -1.17 115.39 50.20
N ARG A 362 -1.49 115.92 51.38
CA ARG A 362 -2.06 115.14 52.48
C ARG A 362 -3.41 114.50 52.12
N GLN A 363 -4.25 115.18 51.35
CA GLN A 363 -5.47 114.60 50.78
C GLN A 363 -5.14 113.47 49.80
N MET A 364 -4.24 113.68 48.84
CA MET A 364 -3.83 112.63 47.89
C MET A 364 -3.03 111.50 48.55
N GLU A 365 -2.35 111.74 49.68
CA GLU A 365 -1.67 110.73 50.49
C GLU A 365 -2.68 109.89 51.28
N ALA A 366 -3.76 110.51 51.78
CA ALA A 366 -4.90 109.80 52.37
C ALA A 366 -5.65 108.99 51.31
N GLU A 367 -6.02 109.60 50.17
CA GLU A 367 -6.65 108.90 49.03
C GLU A 367 -5.74 107.79 48.47
N ARG A 368 -4.42 107.99 48.47
CA ARG A 368 -3.43 106.95 48.11
C ARG A 368 -3.35 105.86 49.17
N ALA A 369 -3.42 106.18 50.47
CA ALA A 369 -3.45 105.18 51.53
C ALA A 369 -4.73 104.34 51.44
N ASP A 370 -5.89 104.97 51.23
CA ASP A 370 -7.18 104.31 51.08
C ASP A 370 -7.22 103.44 49.82
N THR A 371 -6.71 103.92 48.68
CA THR A 371 -6.62 103.11 47.45
C THR A 371 -5.60 101.99 47.57
N VAL A 372 -4.44 102.20 48.21
CA VAL A 372 -3.48 101.13 48.49
C VAL A 372 -4.08 100.07 49.43
N ALA A 373 -4.79 100.47 50.48
CA ALA A 373 -5.50 99.55 51.37
C ALA A 373 -6.62 98.78 50.64
N ALA A 374 -7.38 99.44 49.76
CA ALA A 374 -8.38 98.78 48.91
C ALA A 374 -7.74 97.80 47.92
N HIS A 375 -6.60 98.15 47.31
CA HIS A 375 -5.85 97.26 46.43
C HIS A 375 -5.22 96.08 47.18
N GLN A 376 -4.70 96.29 48.40
CA GLN A 376 -4.19 95.21 49.25
C GLN A 376 -5.30 94.26 49.69
N ASN A 377 -6.46 94.77 50.13
CA ASN A 377 -7.63 93.95 50.43
C ASN A 377 -8.10 93.15 49.20
N ARG A 378 -8.11 93.76 48.01
CA ARG A 378 -8.46 93.07 46.77
C ARG A 378 -7.43 92.02 46.34
N LEU A 379 -6.14 92.26 46.58
CA LEU A 379 -5.07 91.28 46.38
C LEU A 379 -5.22 90.09 47.33
N VAL A 380 -5.49 90.32 48.61
CA VAL A 380 -5.74 89.25 49.61
C VAL A 380 -6.98 88.43 49.23
N GLN A 381 -8.07 89.07 48.81
CA GLN A 381 -9.26 88.37 48.31
C GLN A 381 -8.97 87.53 47.05
N LEU A 382 -8.17 88.05 46.11
CA LEU A 382 -7.77 87.31 44.91
C LEU A 382 -6.84 86.13 45.26
N GLN A 383 -5.90 86.30 46.19
CA GLN A 383 -5.02 85.23 46.66
C GLN A 383 -5.81 84.12 47.35
N ALA A 384 -6.76 84.47 48.23
CA ALA A 384 -7.66 83.50 48.86
C ALA A 384 -8.50 82.75 47.81
N SER A 385 -9.09 83.47 46.84
CA SER A 385 -9.86 82.85 45.75
C SER A 385 -9.02 81.93 44.86
N PHE A 386 -7.75 82.26 44.60
CA PHE A 386 -6.84 81.40 43.86
C PHE A 386 -6.45 80.15 44.67
N GLN A 387 -6.21 80.29 45.97
CA GLN A 387 -5.92 79.15 46.85
C GLN A 387 -7.12 78.19 46.94
N GLU A 388 -8.34 78.68 47.11
CA GLU A 388 -9.56 77.85 47.06
C GLU A 388 -9.68 77.11 45.72
N LYS A 389 -9.45 77.79 44.60
CA LYS A 389 -9.50 77.17 43.26
C LYS A 389 -8.42 76.11 43.05
N LEU A 390 -7.22 76.31 43.57
CA LEU A 390 -6.16 75.30 43.52
C LEU A 390 -6.52 74.06 44.36
N VAL A 391 -7.02 74.24 45.59
CA VAL A 391 -7.49 73.14 46.44
C VAL A 391 -8.67 72.40 45.81
N ALA A 392 -9.64 73.12 45.23
CA ALA A 392 -10.77 72.52 44.54
C ALA A 392 -10.33 71.70 43.30
N ALA A 393 -9.45 72.25 42.47
CA ALA A 393 -8.91 71.55 41.30
C ALA A 393 -8.06 70.32 41.69
N GLN A 394 -7.30 70.41 42.78
CA GLN A 394 -6.51 69.29 43.30
C GLN A 394 -7.42 68.16 43.82
N ASN A 395 -8.45 68.49 44.61
CA ASN A 395 -9.44 67.53 45.09
C ASN A 395 -10.22 66.86 43.96
N GLN A 396 -10.58 67.62 42.91
CA GLN A 396 -11.24 67.09 41.72
C GLN A 396 -10.34 66.09 40.98
N ARG A 397 -9.08 66.45 40.72
CA ARG A 397 -8.09 65.53 40.12
C ARG A 397 -7.88 64.25 40.94
N GLU A 398 -7.91 64.36 42.26
CA GLU A 398 -7.76 63.21 43.14
C GLU A 398 -9.01 62.29 43.12
N GLN A 399 -10.22 62.86 42.92
CA GLN A 399 -11.43 62.07 42.68
C GLN A 399 -11.44 61.40 41.30
N GLU A 400 -11.04 62.11 40.25
CA GLU A 400 -10.92 61.58 38.88
C GLU A 400 -9.94 60.40 38.85
N CYS A 401 -8.74 60.56 39.42
CA CYS A 401 -7.74 59.49 39.55
C CYS A 401 -8.26 58.27 40.34
N LYS A 402 -9.03 58.48 41.41
CA LYS A 402 -9.66 57.39 42.17
C LYS A 402 -10.74 56.65 41.37
N GLN A 403 -11.50 57.36 40.53
CA GLN A 403 -12.49 56.74 39.65
C GLN A 403 -11.82 55.95 38.51
N GLU A 404 -10.81 56.52 37.85
CA GLU A 404 -10.02 55.82 36.82
C GLU A 404 -9.36 54.55 37.37
N SER A 405 -8.73 54.64 38.56
CA SER A 405 -8.15 53.49 39.25
C SER A 405 -9.18 52.39 39.54
N ALA A 406 -10.38 52.76 40.02
CA ALA A 406 -11.45 51.79 40.28
C ALA A 406 -11.95 51.10 39.00
N VAL A 407 -12.04 51.83 37.88
CA VAL A 407 -12.42 51.25 36.57
C VAL A 407 -11.34 50.30 36.06
N VAL A 408 -10.06 50.66 36.18
CA VAL A 408 -8.94 49.80 35.76
C VAL A 408 -8.86 48.53 36.61
N VAL A 409 -9.00 48.63 37.94
CA VAL A 409 -9.02 47.46 38.83
C VAL A 409 -10.20 46.54 38.48
N GLY A 410 -11.42 47.08 38.31
CA GLY A 410 -12.58 46.29 37.94
C GLY A 410 -12.48 45.62 36.56
N ALA A 411 -11.77 46.23 35.61
CA ALA A 411 -11.45 45.62 34.32
C ALA A 411 -10.45 44.46 34.48
N LEU A 412 -9.35 44.69 35.22
CA LEU A 412 -8.33 43.67 35.48
C LEU A 412 -8.90 42.46 36.23
N GLU A 413 -9.77 42.67 37.23
CA GLU A 413 -10.45 41.56 37.93
C GLU A 413 -11.32 40.71 36.99
N LYS A 414 -11.95 41.36 36.00
CA LYS A 414 -12.80 40.71 35.00
C LYS A 414 -11.98 39.89 34.00
N ASP A 415 -10.84 40.41 33.56
CA ASP A 415 -9.90 39.70 32.70
C ASP A 415 -9.21 38.53 33.45
N LEU A 416 -8.95 38.69 34.74
CA LEU A 416 -8.39 37.65 35.62
C LEU A 416 -9.43 36.55 35.90
N ALA A 417 -10.73 36.89 35.97
CA ALA A 417 -11.81 35.90 36.00
C ALA A 417 -11.96 35.16 34.65
N ALA A 418 -11.87 35.87 33.52
CA ALA A 418 -11.96 35.28 32.19
C ALA A 418 -10.79 34.32 31.89
N THR A 419 -9.56 34.70 32.23
CA THR A 419 -8.37 33.83 32.08
C THR A 419 -8.44 32.59 32.98
N ARG A 420 -8.97 32.70 34.21
CA ARG A 420 -9.25 31.52 35.06
C ARG A 420 -10.30 30.58 34.45
N ALA A 421 -11.35 31.13 33.83
CA ALA A 421 -12.36 30.32 33.14
C ALA A 421 -11.77 29.60 31.91
N ALA A 422 -10.96 30.30 31.10
CA ALA A 422 -10.25 29.73 29.96
C ALA A 422 -9.27 28.61 30.37
N LEU A 423 -8.48 28.83 31.43
CA LEU A 423 -7.58 27.79 31.98
C LEU A 423 -8.35 26.54 32.41
N LYS A 424 -9.53 26.70 33.02
CA LYS A 424 -10.37 25.56 33.39
C LYS A 424 -10.88 24.79 32.16
N GLN A 425 -11.31 25.49 31.11
CA GLN A 425 -11.72 24.86 29.84
C GLN A 425 -10.55 24.13 29.16
N ILE A 426 -9.33 24.67 29.22
CA ILE A 426 -8.12 24.01 28.72
C ILE A 426 -7.85 22.71 29.50
N GLN A 427 -7.97 22.72 30.83
CA GLN A 427 -7.82 21.51 31.66
C GLN A 427 -8.90 20.45 31.37
N GLU A 428 -10.16 20.86 31.20
CA GLU A 428 -11.26 19.97 30.82
C GLU A 428 -11.03 19.36 29.42
N ALA A 429 -10.53 20.16 28.47
CA ALA A 429 -10.14 19.68 27.13
C ALA A 429 -8.93 18.73 27.15
N GLU A 430 -7.92 19.00 27.99
CA GLU A 430 -6.74 18.14 28.15
C GLU A 430 -7.12 16.77 28.75
N GLN A 431 -8.04 16.76 29.72
CA GLN A 431 -8.59 15.50 30.26
C GLN A 431 -9.39 14.73 29.19
N ALA A 432 -10.23 15.40 28.42
CA ALA A 432 -10.97 14.77 27.32
C ALA A 432 -10.03 14.19 26.24
N ALA A 433 -8.94 14.89 25.92
CA ALA A 433 -7.91 14.41 24.99
C ALA A 433 -7.17 13.17 25.54
N LYS A 434 -6.80 13.17 26.82
CA LYS A 434 -6.19 11.99 27.48
C LYS A 434 -7.13 10.77 27.47
N GLU A 435 -8.42 10.99 27.69
CA GLU A 435 -9.45 9.95 27.62
C GLU A 435 -9.61 9.38 26.20
N GLN A 436 -9.57 10.24 25.17
CA GLN A 436 -9.58 9.83 23.76
C GLN A 436 -8.31 9.05 23.38
N VAL A 437 -7.12 9.51 23.79
CA VAL A 437 -5.86 8.78 23.58
C VAL A 437 -5.93 7.39 24.21
N ARG A 438 -6.42 7.28 25.45
CA ARG A 438 -6.60 5.99 26.13
C ARG A 438 -7.56 5.06 25.38
N LYS A 439 -8.67 5.57 24.83
CA LYS A 439 -9.60 4.78 24.01
C LYS A 439 -8.94 4.27 22.74
N LEU A 440 -8.23 5.14 22.01
CA LEU A 440 -7.49 4.75 20.81
C LEU A 440 -6.36 3.75 21.11
N GLN A 441 -5.70 3.85 22.26
CA GLN A 441 -4.71 2.89 22.74
C GLN A 441 -5.34 1.50 22.91
N ASN A 442 -6.46 1.42 23.64
CA ASN A 442 -7.21 0.18 23.86
C ASN A 442 -7.71 -0.44 22.54
N GLU A 443 -8.18 0.38 21.60
CA GLU A 443 -8.59 -0.08 20.27
C GLU A 443 -7.41 -0.62 19.46
N MET A 444 -6.25 0.04 19.50
CA MET A 444 -5.03 -0.46 18.86
C MET A 444 -4.58 -1.80 19.43
N ASP A 445 -4.64 -1.98 20.75
CA ASP A 445 -4.28 -3.25 21.38
C ASP A 445 -5.29 -4.36 21.03
N ALA A 446 -6.60 -4.07 21.06
CA ALA A 446 -7.64 -5.00 20.60
C ALA A 446 -7.55 -5.34 19.09
N ILE A 447 -6.90 -4.50 18.27
CA ILE A 447 -6.58 -4.80 16.86
C ILE A 447 -5.32 -5.67 16.77
N LYS A 448 -4.30 -5.45 17.60
CA LYS A 448 -3.11 -6.34 17.66
C LYS A 448 -3.48 -7.75 18.08
N ASP A 449 -4.34 -7.91 19.09
CA ASP A 449 -4.80 -9.21 19.56
C ASP A 449 -5.56 -9.96 18.46
N ARG A 450 -6.52 -9.29 17.80
CA ARG A 450 -7.22 -9.85 16.62
C ARG A 450 -6.28 -10.17 15.46
N ALA A 451 -5.22 -9.40 15.25
CA ALA A 451 -4.21 -9.70 14.23
C ALA A 451 -3.35 -10.92 14.61
N ALA A 452 -3.03 -11.11 15.90
CA ALA A 452 -2.34 -12.29 16.41
C ALA A 452 -3.20 -13.56 16.25
N GLU A 453 -4.48 -13.51 16.65
CA GLU A 453 -5.46 -14.58 16.40
C GLU A 453 -5.59 -14.88 14.90
N GLY A 454 -5.64 -13.84 14.06
CA GLY A 454 -5.65 -13.95 12.60
C GLY A 454 -4.43 -14.70 12.06
N MET A 455 -3.22 -14.37 12.54
CA MET A 455 -2.00 -15.09 12.16
C MET A 455 -1.98 -16.54 12.66
N GLU A 456 -2.50 -16.83 13.85
CA GLU A 456 -2.62 -18.20 14.35
C GLU A 456 -3.65 -19.02 13.56
N ASN A 457 -4.75 -18.41 13.13
CA ASN A 457 -5.70 -19.02 12.21
C ASN A 457 -5.06 -19.32 10.84
N VAL A 458 -4.26 -18.41 10.30
CA VAL A 458 -3.51 -18.64 9.05
C VAL A 458 -2.50 -19.78 9.21
N LYS A 459 -1.78 -19.87 10.34
CA LYS A 459 -0.91 -21.02 10.65
C LYS A 459 -1.69 -22.33 10.69
N ARG A 460 -2.80 -22.39 11.44
CA ARG A 460 -3.67 -23.59 11.52
C ARG A 460 -4.20 -24.02 10.14
N LEU A 461 -4.59 -23.07 9.28
CA LEU A 461 -4.99 -23.35 7.90
C LEU A 461 -3.83 -23.85 7.04
N HIS A 462 -2.63 -23.30 7.20
CA HIS A 462 -1.44 -23.74 6.48
C HIS A 462 -1.03 -25.17 6.89
N ASP A 463 -1.02 -25.47 8.18
CA ASP A 463 -0.76 -26.81 8.70
C ASP A 463 -1.81 -27.82 8.24
N ARG A 464 -3.11 -27.44 8.25
CA ARG A 464 -4.17 -28.30 7.70
C ARG A 464 -4.00 -28.52 6.19
N SER A 465 -3.62 -27.50 5.42
CA SER A 465 -3.31 -27.64 3.99
C SER A 465 -2.13 -28.59 3.76
N ARG A 466 -1.09 -28.53 4.60
CA ARG A 466 0.07 -29.42 4.53
C ARG A 466 -0.32 -30.87 4.81
N VAL A 467 -1.20 -31.11 5.80
CA VAL A 467 -1.76 -32.45 6.08
C VAL A 467 -2.57 -32.96 4.88
N LEU A 468 -3.46 -32.15 4.30
CA LEU A 468 -4.24 -32.52 3.12
C LEU A 468 -3.34 -32.81 1.89
N GLU A 469 -2.26 -32.06 1.70
CA GLU A 469 -1.27 -32.33 0.63
C GLU A 469 -0.53 -33.66 0.86
N GLN A 470 -0.27 -34.03 2.12
CA GLN A 470 0.33 -35.31 2.50
C GLN A 470 -0.66 -36.48 2.30
N GLU A 471 -1.91 -36.34 2.75
CA GLU A 471 -2.99 -37.31 2.53
C GLU A 471 -3.18 -37.57 1.02
N LYS A 472 -3.25 -36.51 0.20
CA LYS A 472 -3.30 -36.57 -1.26
C LYS A 472 -2.10 -37.32 -1.87
N ARG A 473 -0.88 -37.09 -1.38
CA ARG A 473 0.32 -37.83 -1.84
C ARG A 473 0.23 -39.31 -1.48
N SER A 474 -0.22 -39.66 -0.28
CA SER A 474 -0.43 -41.07 0.09
C SER A 474 -1.53 -41.75 -0.72
N ALA A 475 -2.64 -41.04 -1.02
CA ALA A 475 -3.72 -41.57 -1.85
C ALA A 475 -3.25 -41.80 -3.30
N LEU A 476 -2.46 -40.89 -3.88
CA LEU A 476 -1.84 -41.09 -5.20
C LEU A 476 -0.87 -42.28 -5.21
N ALA A 477 -0.04 -42.42 -4.18
CA ALA A 477 0.88 -43.56 -4.06
C ALA A 477 0.13 -44.90 -3.93
N ALA A 478 -0.97 -44.94 -3.16
CA ALA A 478 -1.84 -46.11 -3.04
C ALA A 478 -2.55 -46.44 -4.35
N LEU A 479 -3.02 -45.43 -5.10
CA LEU A 479 -3.63 -45.60 -6.41
C LEU A 479 -2.63 -46.16 -7.45
N ASP A 480 -1.40 -45.64 -7.46
CA ASP A 480 -0.35 -46.15 -8.37
C ASP A 480 0.10 -47.56 -7.98
N GLU A 481 0.09 -47.91 -6.70
CA GLU A 481 0.32 -49.29 -6.25
C GLU A 481 -0.82 -50.23 -6.66
N LEU A 482 -2.08 -49.79 -6.56
CA LEU A 482 -3.23 -50.55 -7.05
C LEU A 482 -3.18 -50.75 -8.57
N LYS A 483 -2.75 -49.74 -9.34
CA LYS A 483 -2.47 -49.89 -10.78
C LYS A 483 -1.35 -50.90 -11.06
N ARG A 484 -0.25 -50.90 -10.30
CA ARG A 484 0.82 -51.91 -10.47
C ARG A 484 0.29 -53.32 -10.25
N ARG A 485 -0.51 -53.54 -9.20
CA ARG A 485 -1.13 -54.84 -8.92
C ARG A 485 -2.09 -55.28 -10.01
N HIS A 486 -2.95 -54.37 -10.48
CA HIS A 486 -3.85 -54.66 -11.59
C HIS A 486 -3.08 -54.98 -12.88
N ASN A 487 -2.03 -54.22 -13.20
CA ASN A 487 -1.19 -54.49 -14.37
C ASN A 487 -0.51 -55.86 -14.26
N ALA A 488 0.09 -56.19 -13.11
CA ALA A 488 0.70 -57.49 -12.86
C ALA A 488 -0.31 -58.65 -12.97
N ALA A 489 -1.54 -58.48 -12.46
CA ALA A 489 -2.61 -59.46 -12.63
C ALA A 489 -3.03 -59.61 -14.10
N THR A 490 -3.14 -58.51 -14.86
CA THR A 490 -3.43 -58.60 -16.30
C THR A 490 -2.29 -59.22 -17.10
N GLU A 491 -1.03 -58.96 -16.73
CA GLU A 491 0.15 -59.61 -17.34
C GLU A 491 0.15 -61.12 -17.04
N GLN A 492 -0.17 -61.53 -15.81
CA GLN A 492 -0.36 -62.93 -15.44
C GLN A 492 -1.47 -63.60 -16.27
N HIS A 493 -2.65 -62.98 -16.39
CA HIS A 493 -3.74 -63.53 -17.21
C HIS A 493 -3.40 -63.58 -18.71
N ILE A 494 -2.59 -62.64 -19.22
CA ILE A 494 -2.06 -62.70 -20.59
C ILE A 494 -1.15 -63.93 -20.73
N MET A 495 -0.23 -64.17 -19.79
CA MET A 495 0.63 -65.36 -19.79
C MET A 495 -0.17 -66.67 -19.70
N GLU A 496 -1.20 -66.73 -18.84
CA GLU A 496 -2.11 -67.88 -18.72
C GLU A 496 -2.87 -68.15 -20.03
N LEU A 497 -3.35 -67.09 -20.71
CA LEU A 497 -4.00 -67.19 -22.02
C LEU A 497 -3.04 -67.61 -23.13
N GLU A 498 -1.79 -67.15 -23.11
CA GLU A 498 -0.74 -67.57 -24.05
C GLU A 498 -0.35 -69.04 -23.84
N GLN A 499 -0.21 -69.48 -22.58
CA GLN A 499 0.01 -70.88 -22.24
C GLN A 499 -1.17 -71.76 -22.68
N CYS A 500 -2.41 -71.30 -22.49
CA CYS A 500 -3.60 -72.00 -22.99
C CYS A 500 -3.61 -72.10 -24.53
N LYS A 501 -3.23 -71.04 -25.26
CA LYS A 501 -3.10 -71.07 -26.73
C LYS A 501 -2.06 -72.09 -27.19
N LEU A 502 -0.88 -72.11 -26.55
CA LEU A 502 0.16 -73.12 -26.83
C LEU A 502 -0.39 -74.53 -26.60
N ARG A 503 -1.09 -74.76 -25.49
CA ARG A 503 -1.69 -76.07 -25.17
C ARG A 503 -2.78 -76.49 -26.17
N ILE A 504 -3.58 -75.54 -26.68
CA ILE A 504 -4.54 -75.80 -27.76
C ILE A 504 -3.78 -76.19 -29.04
N SER A 505 -2.72 -75.47 -29.41
CA SER A 505 -1.90 -75.80 -30.59
C SER A 505 -1.23 -77.18 -30.49
N GLU A 506 -0.76 -77.59 -29.30
CA GLU A 506 -0.26 -78.95 -29.05
C GLU A 506 -1.36 -80.00 -29.26
N LEU A 507 -2.56 -79.78 -28.71
CA LEU A 507 -3.70 -80.69 -28.87
C LEU A 507 -4.19 -80.77 -30.33
N GLU A 508 -4.15 -79.67 -31.06
CA GLU A 508 -4.44 -79.64 -32.50
C GLU A 508 -3.39 -80.42 -33.31
N LEU A 509 -2.10 -80.29 -32.97
CA LEU A 509 -1.03 -81.05 -33.60
C LEU A 509 -1.20 -82.56 -33.39
N GLU A 510 -1.50 -82.97 -32.15
CA GLU A 510 -1.70 -84.38 -31.80
C GLU A 510 -2.99 -84.93 -32.42
N ARG A 511 -4.07 -84.14 -32.46
CA ARG A 511 -5.30 -84.47 -33.21
C ARG A 511 -5.01 -84.69 -34.70
N ASN A 512 -4.19 -83.82 -35.30
CA ASN A 512 -3.81 -83.91 -36.72
C ASN A 512 -2.82 -85.07 -36.99
N LYS A 513 -2.09 -85.55 -35.97
CA LYS A 513 -1.29 -86.78 -36.04
C LYS A 513 -2.18 -88.02 -35.98
N VAL A 514 -3.11 -88.09 -35.03
CA VAL A 514 -4.11 -89.18 -34.96
C VAL A 514 -4.96 -89.25 -36.23
N LEU A 515 -5.39 -88.12 -36.79
CA LEU A 515 -6.10 -88.07 -38.08
C LEU A 515 -5.28 -88.69 -39.23
N ARG A 516 -3.98 -88.39 -39.32
CA ARG A 516 -3.08 -88.99 -40.32
C ARG A 516 -2.87 -90.49 -40.10
N GLU A 517 -2.76 -90.95 -38.85
CA GLU A 517 -2.66 -92.37 -38.53
C GLU A 517 -3.95 -93.14 -38.87
N VAL A 518 -5.13 -92.55 -38.62
CA VAL A 518 -6.43 -93.11 -39.02
C VAL A 518 -6.57 -93.17 -40.54
N GLN A 519 -6.22 -92.08 -41.25
CA GLN A 519 -6.23 -92.06 -42.72
C GLN A 519 -5.26 -93.07 -43.32
N SER A 520 -4.06 -93.22 -42.74
CA SER A 520 -3.08 -94.23 -43.18
C SER A 520 -3.61 -95.66 -42.97
N LYS A 521 -4.22 -95.96 -41.82
CA LYS A 521 -4.85 -97.27 -41.57
C LYS A 521 -6.01 -97.54 -42.53
N GLN A 522 -6.84 -96.53 -42.81
CA GLN A 522 -7.96 -96.64 -43.74
C GLN A 522 -7.48 -96.86 -45.19
N ALA A 523 -6.41 -96.19 -45.61
CA ALA A 523 -5.78 -96.40 -46.92
C ALA A 523 -5.16 -97.82 -47.03
N SER A 524 -4.47 -98.30 -45.99
CA SER A 524 -3.96 -99.67 -45.94
C SER A 524 -5.07 -100.72 -45.96
N GLN A 525 -6.20 -100.45 -45.27
CA GLN A 525 -7.37 -101.33 -45.28
C GLN A 525 -8.03 -101.38 -46.66
N LEU A 526 -8.14 -100.25 -47.37
CA LEU A 526 -8.64 -100.19 -48.74
C LEU A 526 -7.72 -100.91 -49.74
N GLN A 527 -6.39 -100.74 -49.62
CA GLN A 527 -5.43 -101.54 -50.39
C GLN A 527 -5.59 -103.04 -50.11
N TRP A 528 -5.74 -103.43 -48.85
CA TRP A 528 -5.95 -104.83 -48.50
C TRP A 528 -7.24 -105.40 -49.11
N THR A 529 -8.36 -104.68 -49.06
CA THR A 529 -9.60 -105.12 -49.71
C THR A 529 -9.47 -105.21 -51.23
N GLU A 530 -8.71 -104.32 -51.87
CA GLU A 530 -8.49 -104.34 -53.31
C GLU A 530 -7.56 -105.49 -53.72
N THR A 531 -6.47 -105.75 -52.98
CA THR A 531 -5.64 -106.96 -53.22
C THR A 531 -6.40 -108.26 -52.97
N LYS A 532 -7.32 -108.29 -52.00
CA LYS A 532 -8.22 -109.44 -51.78
C LYS A 532 -9.18 -109.64 -52.96
N ARG A 533 -9.73 -108.56 -53.52
CA ARG A 533 -10.58 -108.60 -54.72
C ARG A 533 -9.80 -109.15 -55.93
N GLN A 534 -8.57 -108.65 -56.13
CA GLN A 534 -7.67 -109.12 -57.20
C GLN A 534 -7.34 -110.61 -57.05
N LEU A 535 -7.04 -111.09 -55.83
CA LEU A 535 -6.82 -112.52 -55.57
C LEU A 535 -8.09 -113.37 -55.77
N GLU A 536 -9.27 -112.84 -55.45
CA GLU A 536 -10.55 -113.52 -55.72
C GLU A 536 -10.82 -113.60 -57.23
N GLU A 537 -10.50 -112.55 -58.00
CA GLU A 537 -10.56 -112.51 -59.46
C GLU A 537 -9.55 -113.47 -60.11
N GLU A 538 -8.30 -113.51 -59.63
CA GLU A 538 -7.29 -114.50 -60.06
C GLU A 538 -7.74 -115.93 -59.74
N ILE A 539 -8.36 -116.19 -58.59
CA ILE A 539 -8.90 -117.51 -58.24
C ILE A 539 -10.06 -117.90 -59.17
N VAL A 540 -10.90 -116.94 -59.60
CA VAL A 540 -11.94 -117.20 -60.60
C VAL A 540 -11.33 -117.50 -61.96
N ALA A 541 -10.39 -116.66 -62.43
CA ALA A 541 -9.68 -116.88 -63.69
C ALA A 541 -8.95 -118.23 -63.72
N LEU A 542 -8.25 -118.61 -62.64
CA LEU A 542 -7.60 -119.92 -62.50
C LEU A 542 -8.61 -121.07 -62.49
N LYS A 543 -9.80 -120.90 -61.90
CA LYS A 543 -10.87 -121.92 -61.95
C LYS A 543 -11.46 -122.06 -63.34
N GLU A 544 -11.49 -120.99 -64.14
CA GLU A 544 -11.90 -121.03 -65.54
C GLU A 544 -10.81 -121.66 -66.40
N THR A 545 -9.54 -121.26 -66.26
CA THR A 545 -8.39 -121.90 -66.94
C THR A 545 -8.31 -123.40 -66.64
N VAL A 546 -8.50 -123.82 -65.38
CA VAL A 546 -8.54 -125.25 -65.01
C VAL A 546 -9.78 -125.96 -65.59
N ARG A 547 -10.91 -125.26 -65.76
CA ARG A 547 -12.10 -125.83 -66.42
C ARG A 547 -11.83 -126.02 -67.91
N ASP A 548 -11.27 -125.02 -68.57
CA ASP A 548 -10.91 -125.05 -69.98
C ASP A 548 -9.85 -126.14 -70.25
N GLU A 549 -8.80 -126.23 -69.43
CA GLU A 549 -7.84 -127.34 -69.49
C GLU A 549 -8.49 -128.72 -69.25
N CYS A 550 -9.50 -128.81 -68.38
CA CYS A 550 -10.24 -130.05 -68.16
C CYS A 550 -11.15 -130.39 -69.34
N GLU A 551 -11.77 -129.41 -70.00
CA GLU A 551 -12.56 -129.59 -71.22
C GLU A 551 -11.69 -129.95 -72.42
N GLU A 552 -10.52 -129.32 -72.57
CA GLU A 552 -9.51 -129.71 -73.56
C GLU A 552 -8.98 -131.12 -73.28
N ARG A 553 -8.68 -131.47 -72.02
CA ARG A 553 -8.32 -132.85 -71.66
C ARG A 553 -9.46 -133.83 -71.92
N LEU A 554 -10.72 -133.45 -71.73
CA LEU A 554 -11.86 -134.31 -72.09
C LEU A 554 -11.89 -134.56 -73.60
N LYS A 555 -11.79 -133.50 -74.41
CA LYS A 555 -11.72 -133.58 -75.88
C LYS A 555 -10.52 -134.41 -76.36
N LEU A 556 -9.36 -134.26 -75.71
CA LEU A 556 -8.15 -135.06 -75.99
C LEU A 556 -8.29 -136.52 -75.54
N ILE A 557 -9.01 -136.79 -74.45
CA ILE A 557 -9.34 -138.16 -74.00
C ILE A 557 -10.35 -138.82 -74.94
N GLU A 558 -11.33 -138.09 -75.46
CA GLU A 558 -12.24 -138.57 -76.51
C GLU A 558 -11.48 -138.89 -77.81
N GLN A 559 -10.54 -138.02 -78.23
CA GLN A 559 -9.65 -138.26 -79.36
C GLN A 559 -8.69 -139.45 -79.12
N LEU A 560 -8.19 -139.65 -77.91
CA LEU A 560 -7.37 -140.81 -77.53
C LEU A 560 -8.18 -142.11 -77.46
N ASN A 561 -9.45 -142.06 -77.03
CA ASN A 561 -10.34 -143.21 -77.00
C ASN A 561 -10.71 -143.69 -78.42
N ALA A 562 -10.74 -142.78 -79.40
CA ALA A 562 -10.83 -143.16 -80.82
C ALA A 562 -9.56 -143.87 -81.36
N PHE A 563 -8.41 -143.72 -80.69
CA PHE A 563 -7.11 -144.25 -81.12
C PHE A 563 -6.58 -145.43 -80.28
N ARG A 564 -7.31 -145.91 -79.27
CA ARG A 564 -6.86 -146.96 -78.33
C ARG A 564 -7.79 -148.15 -78.13
N SER A 565 -8.65 -148.44 -79.12
CA SER A 565 -9.32 -149.74 -79.27
C SER A 565 -8.44 -150.82 -79.95
N GLY A 566 -7.13 -150.60 -80.03
CA GLY A 566 -6.12 -151.59 -80.43
C GLY A 566 -4.93 -151.61 -79.46
N ALA A 567 -4.68 -152.77 -78.84
CA ALA A 567 -3.62 -153.08 -77.85
C ALA A 567 -3.67 -152.27 -76.53
N SER A 568 -3.99 -152.82 -75.34
CA SER A 568 -3.60 -154.10 -74.69
C SER A 568 -2.08 -154.22 -74.46
N SER A 569 -1.55 -154.63 -73.30
CA SER A 569 -2.13 -154.99 -71.98
C SER A 569 -0.99 -155.14 -70.92
N VAL A 570 -1.33 -155.56 -69.68
CA VAL A 570 -0.43 -155.99 -68.56
C VAL A 570 0.21 -154.81 -67.77
N ALA A 571 -0.17 -154.41 -66.55
CA ALA A 571 -0.48 -155.10 -65.26
C ALA A 571 0.77 -155.65 -64.51
N GLY A 572 0.97 -155.50 -63.20
CA GLY A 572 0.26 -154.74 -62.16
C GLY A 572 0.47 -155.37 -60.77
N SER A 573 0.72 -154.57 -59.71
CA SER A 573 0.41 -154.95 -58.31
C SER A 573 0.51 -153.78 -57.31
N THR A 574 -0.65 -153.42 -56.73
CA THR A 574 -0.97 -153.19 -55.29
C THR A 574 0.02 -152.40 -54.38
N ALA A 575 -0.30 -151.27 -53.72
CA ALA A 575 -1.37 -150.91 -52.74
C ALA A 575 -0.72 -150.62 -51.35
N SER A 576 -1.17 -149.75 -50.43
CA SER A 576 -2.23 -148.72 -50.39
C SER A 576 -2.13 -147.84 -49.11
N LEU A 577 -2.54 -146.55 -49.15
CA LEU A 577 -3.05 -145.70 -48.02
C LEU A 577 -2.04 -145.33 -46.89
N ASN A 578 -2.09 -144.23 -46.10
CA ASN A 578 -2.90 -143.00 -45.93
C ASN A 578 -2.10 -142.01 -44.99
N ARG A 579 -2.37 -140.71 -44.75
CA ARG A 579 -3.06 -139.60 -45.47
C ARG A 579 -2.98 -138.26 -44.66
N GLY A 580 -2.45 -137.19 -45.25
CA GLY A 580 -2.60 -135.79 -44.77
C GLY A 580 -1.38 -135.17 -44.06
N GLY A 581 -1.06 -133.87 -44.20
CA GLY A 581 -1.66 -132.83 -45.06
C GLY A 581 -1.01 -131.43 -44.90
N ALA A 582 -1.52 -130.44 -45.64
CA ALA A 582 -1.28 -128.98 -45.51
C ALA A 582 0.08 -128.37 -45.98
N VAL A 583 0.18 -128.23 -47.31
CA VAL A 583 0.65 -127.06 -48.09
C VAL A 583 1.08 -125.77 -47.33
N SER A 584 2.30 -125.28 -47.62
CA SER A 584 2.55 -123.90 -48.09
C SER A 584 3.97 -123.79 -48.72
N PRO A 585 4.20 -123.05 -49.82
CA PRO A 585 5.46 -123.10 -50.57
C PRO A 585 6.45 -121.96 -50.24
N ARG A 586 7.76 -122.27 -50.33
CA ARG A 586 8.85 -121.60 -51.12
C ARG A 586 8.84 -120.06 -51.22
N THR A 587 9.92 -119.27 -51.21
CA THR A 587 11.40 -119.34 -51.40
C THR A 587 11.84 -117.84 -51.49
N ASP A 588 13.06 -117.34 -51.40
CA ASP A 588 14.40 -117.85 -51.08
C ASP A 588 15.26 -116.65 -50.58
N THR A 589 16.43 -116.94 -50.04
CA THR A 589 17.55 -116.02 -49.69
C THR A 589 18.24 -115.43 -50.96
N PRO A 590 19.39 -114.70 -50.92
CA PRO A 590 20.22 -114.09 -49.84
C PRO A 590 20.53 -112.58 -50.14
N SER A 591 21.46 -111.80 -49.55
CA SER A 591 22.22 -111.67 -48.29
C SER A 591 23.47 -110.80 -48.59
N ARG A 592 23.81 -109.80 -47.75
CA ARG A 592 25.11 -109.06 -47.65
C ARG A 592 25.52 -108.16 -48.85
N ALA A 593 26.33 -107.10 -48.68
CA ALA A 593 26.73 -106.28 -47.50
C ALA A 593 27.51 -105.02 -47.94
N ALA A 594 27.60 -104.00 -47.06
CA ALA A 594 28.68 -102.99 -46.97
C ALA A 594 28.90 -102.02 -48.17
N ALA A 595 29.58 -100.86 -48.07
CA ALA A 595 29.80 -99.91 -46.96
C ALA A 595 30.45 -98.61 -47.50
N VAL A 596 30.16 -97.45 -46.86
CA VAL A 596 31.07 -96.29 -46.64
C VAL A 596 31.56 -95.40 -47.84
N ALA A 597 31.09 -94.13 -47.78
CA ALA A 597 31.77 -92.84 -48.04
C ALA A 597 32.04 -92.24 -49.44
N SER A 598 32.31 -90.91 -49.39
CA SER A 598 33.02 -90.02 -50.33
C SER A 598 32.21 -89.11 -51.30
N PRO A 599 32.78 -87.98 -51.82
CA PRO A 599 32.12 -86.66 -51.68
C PRO A 599 32.17 -85.71 -52.92
N GLY A 600 31.63 -84.48 -52.78
CA GLY A 600 32.27 -83.24 -53.29
C GLY A 600 31.85 -82.60 -54.63
N ASN A 601 31.46 -81.31 -54.55
CA ASN A 601 31.66 -80.17 -55.48
C ASN A 601 31.64 -80.35 -57.03
N ASN A 602 30.81 -79.54 -57.73
CA ASN A 602 31.27 -78.27 -58.35
C ASN A 602 30.17 -77.38 -59.01
N ARG A 603 30.51 -76.08 -59.16
CA ARG A 603 29.84 -74.94 -59.83
C ARG A 603 30.08 -74.93 -61.37
N PRO A 604 29.68 -73.92 -62.20
CA PRO A 604 28.70 -72.81 -62.05
C PRO A 604 27.72 -72.62 -63.26
N SER A 605 26.71 -71.74 -63.15
CA SER A 605 26.26 -70.85 -64.25
C SER A 605 25.32 -69.72 -63.78
N ASP A 606 25.40 -68.55 -64.42
CA ASP A 606 24.58 -67.36 -64.14
C ASP A 606 23.11 -67.47 -64.61
N GLY A 607 22.23 -66.57 -64.12
CA GLY A 607 20.93 -66.35 -64.79
C GLY A 607 19.73 -65.88 -63.95
N VAL A 608 19.67 -64.58 -63.64
CA VAL A 608 18.44 -63.74 -63.57
C VAL A 608 17.13 -64.38 -63.07
N ALA A 609 16.84 -64.25 -61.77
CA ALA A 609 15.51 -63.87 -61.24
C ALA A 609 15.60 -63.63 -59.72
N GLY A 610 14.98 -62.60 -59.11
CA GLY A 610 14.13 -61.60 -59.75
C GLY A 610 12.97 -61.08 -58.90
N GLY A 611 13.10 -60.99 -57.57
CA GLY A 611 12.23 -60.16 -56.74
C GLY A 611 10.89 -60.77 -56.27
N PHE A 612 10.88 -61.25 -55.02
CA PHE A 612 9.68 -61.16 -54.18
C PHE A 612 10.02 -60.99 -52.68
N GLU A 613 10.97 -61.76 -52.16
CA GLU A 613 11.27 -61.78 -50.71
C GLU A 613 11.89 -60.46 -50.18
N ALA A 614 12.77 -59.82 -50.96
CA ALA A 614 13.38 -58.53 -50.58
C ALA A 614 12.36 -57.36 -50.43
N TYR A 615 11.13 -57.51 -50.96
CA TYR A 615 10.08 -56.50 -50.79
C TYR A 615 9.39 -56.59 -49.42
N PHE A 616 9.32 -57.79 -48.82
CA PHE A 616 8.62 -58.01 -47.56
C PHE A 616 9.43 -57.54 -46.34
N GLU A 617 10.72 -57.88 -46.28
CA GLU A 617 11.61 -57.43 -45.19
C GLU A 617 11.75 -55.90 -45.17
N SER A 618 11.91 -55.28 -46.35
CA SER A 618 12.01 -53.81 -46.45
C SER A 618 10.74 -53.06 -45.99
N LYS A 619 9.56 -53.70 -46.05
CA LYS A 619 8.30 -53.13 -45.54
C LYS A 619 8.19 -53.26 -44.01
N LEU A 620 8.66 -54.37 -43.44
CA LEU A 620 8.66 -54.58 -41.98
C LEU A 620 9.64 -53.65 -41.26
N GLU A 621 10.86 -53.46 -41.77
CA GLU A 621 11.80 -52.47 -41.22
C GLU A 621 11.24 -51.04 -41.26
N LYS A 622 10.65 -50.64 -42.40
CA LYS A 622 10.06 -49.31 -42.56
C LYS A 622 8.84 -49.09 -41.66
N ALA A 623 8.07 -50.12 -41.34
CA ALA A 623 6.98 -50.05 -40.38
C ALA A 623 7.50 -49.89 -38.93
N SER A 624 8.51 -50.70 -38.56
CA SER A 624 9.17 -50.64 -37.25
C SER A 624 9.78 -49.26 -36.97
N ALA A 625 10.58 -48.74 -37.91
CA ALA A 625 11.21 -47.42 -37.80
C ALA A 625 10.19 -46.27 -37.65
N LYS A 626 9.02 -46.37 -38.29
CA LYS A 626 7.95 -45.36 -38.20
C LYS A 626 7.25 -45.38 -36.83
N LYS A 627 7.05 -46.56 -36.23
CA LYS A 627 6.53 -46.73 -34.87
C LYS A 627 7.51 -46.16 -33.83
N SER A 628 8.79 -46.47 -33.96
CA SER A 628 9.87 -45.97 -33.08
C SER A 628 10.05 -44.45 -33.12
N ARG A 629 9.84 -43.80 -34.28
CA ARG A 629 9.82 -42.32 -34.37
C ARG A 629 8.58 -41.71 -33.73
N LYS A 630 7.40 -42.32 -33.88
CA LYS A 630 6.15 -41.81 -33.28
C LYS A 630 6.16 -41.88 -31.75
N ILE A 631 6.76 -42.91 -31.17
CA ILE A 631 6.94 -43.04 -29.71
C ILE A 631 7.88 -41.93 -29.18
N ARG A 632 9.00 -41.65 -29.84
CA ARG A 632 9.91 -40.54 -29.43
C ARG A 632 9.31 -39.14 -29.59
N ALA A 633 8.30 -38.97 -30.43
CA ALA A 633 7.61 -37.70 -30.64
C ALA A 633 6.47 -37.45 -29.61
N LEU A 634 6.01 -38.49 -28.91
CA LEU A 634 4.98 -38.41 -27.87
C LEU A 634 5.56 -38.33 -26.44
N GLY A 635 6.88 -38.43 -26.31
CA GLY A 635 7.62 -38.36 -25.03
C GLY A 635 8.48 -37.10 -24.90
N ARG A 636 8.08 -35.98 -25.52
CA ARG A 636 8.70 -34.65 -25.39
C ARG A 636 7.63 -33.60 -25.13
#